data_AF-A0A3A4AU97-F1
#
_entry.id   AF-A0A3A4AU97-F1
#
_cell.length_a   1.000
_cell.length_b   1.000
_cell.length_c   1.000
_cell.angle_alpha   90.00
_cell.angle_beta   90.00
_cell.angle_gamma   90.00
#
_symmetry.space_group_name_H-M   'P 1'
#
loop_
_entity.id
_entity.type
_entity.pdbx_description
1 polymer ?
#
loop_
_entity_poly.entity_id
_entity_poly.type
_entity_poly.pdbx_seq_one_letter_code
_entity_poly.pdbx_strand_id
1 'polypeptide(L)'
;MKRAGSFTEQSKVAADKPLPLTPQLHLDLPKGATVHLRPALRITDKQVIERVVISPRPRTPSPYGNRMGDHTVAWQVHLDAIRAELHGLTLGEAVDWMRIRHDEAVVWMGQADSTQMKLFTWLDDHEQRAPLLEDSAQRAIEAVSAARTHLDAGMNDLAVTALCTAIAQHLAYLNYLPYATVRSPSARGSVGSGEGRQRRLVVEYERACLKAELEARARAEAARERAKQAQRTGGAVPMETERKPEFPARPELKDPLWRLFSFDAALRETGLVHLLDPGAAKRVRDDYDTLSGHSESLLRLLRGTGSTATDSDTIASQADAIAERYKAVSTSEDLFGAAIAIRNAAADVMKMSQDPPGVRKKEATRQQGIIGGYLGRALLAVQAAEALAANAGPRVAAIMAFLMHEHQSLACVAYPRSVVAAGLLGPSPRQAARDRLVAEVTALHPKADLTAKPFTDMLALFDTEYGGLAGLPDTNRSNEWVADADNDPLVVTWTQGRPLDVNGRAPAPGGVAGMGSHTTSWIIQCKAVSRMLVTAPNEGAAFATLDEAVAKELASDVMRLDTLLPLAQLQAGQLHALFDAAVETLTAETVSEAATGYLCFRNLLPYATVDAGNRAGQGERGDGTLTETFDTKSLEDAATLQARELTQERETYVKALPLIAASLEETLREDEGEHPWNKSDVVRKAVAACAKRLRAFARTLRTAVPKDVAQRIQEVRSKEHGRLHALSQQK
;
A
#
# COMPACT_ATOMS: atom_id res chain seq x y z
N MET A 1 38.18 -45.71 0.32
CA MET A 1 37.56 -46.01 1.62
C MET A 1 37.88 -44.90 2.62
N LYS A 2 36.94 -43.96 2.78
CA LYS A 2 36.68 -43.11 3.94
C LYS A 2 35.16 -43.01 3.97
N ARG A 3 34.52 -43.43 5.07
CA ARG A 3 33.07 -43.56 5.17
C ARG A 3 32.42 -42.20 4.94
N ALA A 4 31.55 -42.13 3.94
CA ALA A 4 30.54 -41.09 3.86
C ALA A 4 29.68 -41.20 5.13
N GLY A 5 29.58 -40.10 5.87
CA GLY A 5 28.72 -40.04 7.06
C GLY A 5 27.31 -40.43 6.66
N SER A 6 26.79 -41.45 7.34
CA SER A 6 25.38 -41.80 7.25
C SER A 6 24.57 -40.61 7.74
N PHE A 7 23.74 -40.04 6.88
CA PHE A 7 22.54 -39.33 7.29
C PHE A 7 21.60 -40.37 7.91
N THR A 8 21.92 -40.79 9.13
CA THR A 8 21.07 -41.63 9.96
C THR A 8 19.94 -40.77 10.52
N GLU A 9 18.72 -41.05 10.08
CA GLU A 9 17.53 -41.19 10.93
C GLU A 9 17.47 -40.35 12.22
N GLN A 10 17.52 -39.01 12.10
CA GLN A 10 17.20 -38.09 13.21
C GLN A 10 16.07 -37.10 12.89
N SER A 11 15.24 -37.38 11.89
CA SER A 11 13.91 -36.72 11.78
C SER A 11 12.79 -37.76 11.71
N LYS A 12 12.75 -38.67 12.70
CA LYS A 12 11.44 -39.12 13.16
C LYS A 12 10.80 -37.88 13.78
N VAL A 13 9.89 -37.27 13.02
CA VAL A 13 8.97 -36.22 13.46
C VAL A 13 8.18 -36.79 14.63
N ALA A 14 8.76 -36.73 15.84
CA ALA A 14 7.94 -36.48 17.00
C ALA A 14 7.20 -35.18 16.65
N ALA A 15 5.88 -35.23 16.68
CA ALA A 15 5.05 -34.04 16.58
C ALA A 15 5.32 -33.19 17.83
N ASP A 16 6.48 -32.54 17.87
CA ASP A 16 6.73 -31.47 18.81
C ASP A 16 5.64 -30.45 18.51
N LYS A 17 4.73 -30.31 19.46
CA LYS A 17 3.73 -29.26 19.40
C LYS A 17 4.48 -27.97 19.11
N PRO A 18 4.08 -27.19 18.10
CA PRO A 18 4.74 -25.94 17.78
C PRO A 18 4.85 -25.13 19.06
N LEU A 19 6.06 -24.66 19.36
CA LEU A 19 6.28 -23.86 20.55
C LEU A 19 5.41 -22.61 20.44
N PRO A 20 4.64 -22.26 21.49
CA PRO A 20 3.86 -21.04 21.48
C PRO A 20 4.79 -19.85 21.22
N LEU A 21 4.33 -18.91 20.40
CA LEU A 21 5.05 -17.67 20.18
C LEU A 21 4.90 -16.80 21.43
N THR A 22 5.93 -16.02 21.72
CA THR A 22 5.88 -15.05 22.81
C THR A 22 6.42 -13.73 22.28
N PRO A 23 5.77 -12.59 22.52
CA PRO A 23 6.41 -11.31 22.26
C PRO A 23 7.78 -11.27 22.98
N GLN A 24 8.87 -11.26 22.21
CA GLN A 24 10.24 -11.32 22.75
C GLN A 24 10.89 -9.94 22.77
N LEU A 25 11.81 -9.75 23.71
CA LEU A 25 12.63 -8.55 23.79
C LEU A 25 13.46 -8.37 22.51
N HIS A 26 13.60 -7.12 22.05
CA HIS A 26 14.16 -6.73 20.75
C HIS A 26 15.29 -7.63 20.23
N LEU A 27 15.03 -8.30 19.11
CA LEU A 27 16.04 -9.02 18.35
C LEU A 27 16.80 -8.04 17.45
N ASP A 28 18.06 -8.34 17.17
CA ASP A 28 18.81 -7.69 16.10
C ASP A 28 18.24 -8.12 14.75
N LEU A 29 17.13 -7.47 14.35
CA LEU A 29 16.48 -7.76 13.09
C LEU A 29 17.35 -7.29 11.91
N PRO A 30 17.26 -7.96 10.75
CA PRO A 30 17.91 -7.48 9.53
C PRO A 30 17.51 -6.03 9.24
N LYS A 31 18.41 -5.23 8.66
CA LYS A 31 18.12 -3.82 8.31
C LYS A 31 16.81 -3.64 7.52
N GLY A 32 16.47 -4.62 6.67
CA GLY A 32 15.25 -4.63 5.88
C GLY A 32 13.95 -4.89 6.66
N ALA A 33 14.02 -5.12 7.97
CA ALA A 33 12.87 -5.36 8.85
C ALA A 33 12.56 -4.16 9.77
N THR A 34 13.27 -3.04 9.62
CA THR A 34 12.99 -1.82 10.39
C THR A 34 11.74 -1.12 9.88
N VAL A 35 10.79 -0.84 10.77
CA VAL A 35 9.55 -0.13 10.44
C VAL A 35 9.83 1.36 10.21
N HIS A 36 9.73 1.79 8.95
CA HIS A 36 9.90 3.19 8.55
C HIS A 36 8.60 3.99 8.45
N LEU A 37 7.46 3.32 8.55
CA LEU A 37 6.15 3.97 8.53
C LEU A 37 6.03 4.95 9.71
N ARG A 38 5.55 6.17 9.41
CA ARG A 38 5.25 7.22 10.40
C ARG A 38 3.80 7.67 10.24
N PRO A 39 2.85 7.09 10.99
CA PRO A 39 1.53 7.67 11.17
C PRO A 39 1.64 9.03 11.87
N ALA A 40 0.65 9.90 11.64
CA ALA A 40 0.46 11.12 12.40
C ALA A 40 -1.00 11.22 12.84
N LEU A 41 -1.24 11.86 13.98
CA LEU A 41 -2.56 12.11 14.53
C LEU A 41 -2.83 13.61 14.57
N ARG A 42 -3.99 14.02 14.08
CA ARG A 42 -4.55 15.34 14.34
C ARG A 42 -5.57 15.21 15.45
N ILE A 43 -5.36 15.95 16.52
CA ILE A 43 -6.21 15.96 17.71
C ILE A 43 -6.84 17.33 17.89
N THR A 44 -8.09 17.34 18.36
CA THR A 44 -8.77 18.58 18.77
C THR A 44 -8.26 19.03 20.14
N ASP A 45 -8.62 20.26 20.56
CA ASP A 45 -8.34 20.78 21.92
C ASP A 45 -8.88 19.90 23.05
N LYS A 46 -9.88 19.06 22.75
CA LYS A 46 -10.48 18.10 23.68
C LYS A 46 -9.76 16.74 23.67
N GLN A 47 -8.59 16.66 23.05
CA GLN A 47 -7.80 15.43 22.86
C GLN A 47 -8.55 14.33 22.10
N VAL A 48 -9.55 14.69 21.30
CA VAL A 48 -10.26 13.76 20.42
C VAL A 48 -9.51 13.67 19.10
N ILE A 49 -9.24 12.46 18.63
CA ILE A 49 -8.62 12.19 17.34
C ILE A 49 -9.59 12.58 16.24
N GLU A 50 -9.28 13.67 15.55
CA GLU A 50 -10.01 14.14 14.38
C GLU A 50 -9.56 13.37 13.13
N ARG A 51 -8.26 13.07 13.02
CA ARG A 51 -7.71 12.42 11.82
C ARG A 51 -6.50 11.56 12.13
N VAL A 52 -6.42 10.40 11.44
CA VAL A 52 -5.24 9.53 11.41
C VAL A 52 -4.63 9.57 10.01
N VAL A 53 -3.47 10.19 9.89
CA VAL A 53 -2.72 10.29 8.64
C VAL A 53 -1.74 9.14 8.56
N ILE A 54 -1.92 8.27 7.56
CA ILE A 54 -1.05 7.12 7.31
C ILE A 54 -0.66 7.16 5.85
N SER A 55 0.64 7.33 5.59
CA SER A 55 1.12 7.36 4.23
C SER A 55 1.01 5.98 3.57
N PRO A 56 0.47 5.87 2.35
CA PRO A 56 0.36 4.59 1.66
C PRO A 56 1.65 4.14 0.97
N ARG A 57 2.70 4.97 0.97
CA ARG A 57 3.94 4.76 0.21
C ARG A 57 5.03 4.02 0.97
N PRO A 58 5.48 4.49 2.15
CA PRO A 58 6.29 3.66 3.01
C PRO A 58 5.39 2.52 3.48
N ARG A 59 5.69 1.32 3.01
CA ARG A 59 5.03 0.12 3.50
C ARG A 59 5.75 -0.38 4.73
N THR A 60 5.05 -1.19 5.49
CA THR A 60 5.69 -2.01 6.50
C THR A 60 6.71 -2.94 5.84
N PRO A 61 7.75 -3.36 6.56
CA PRO A 61 8.76 -4.24 5.99
C PRO A 61 8.13 -5.56 5.55
N SER A 62 8.64 -6.14 4.46
CA SER A 62 8.10 -7.41 3.96
C SER A 62 8.56 -8.58 4.84
N PRO A 63 7.69 -9.58 5.11
CA PRO A 63 8.12 -10.83 5.76
C PRO A 63 9.18 -11.58 4.93
N TYR A 64 9.35 -11.22 3.65
CA TYR A 64 10.31 -11.81 2.72
C TYR A 64 11.55 -10.94 2.49
N GLY A 65 11.88 -10.06 3.45
CA GLY A 65 13.02 -9.15 3.37
C GLY A 65 12.89 -8.13 2.23
N ASN A 66 13.77 -8.19 1.24
CA ASN A 66 13.77 -7.24 0.12
C ASN A 66 12.77 -7.60 -0.99
N ARG A 67 12.06 -8.73 -0.89
CA ARG A 67 11.06 -9.15 -1.88
C ARG A 67 9.66 -8.73 -1.44
N MET A 68 8.87 -8.23 -2.37
CA MET A 68 7.47 -7.89 -2.12
C MET A 68 6.61 -9.17 -2.05
N GLY A 69 5.68 -9.20 -1.10
CA GLY A 69 4.60 -10.19 -1.06
C GLY A 69 3.29 -9.62 -1.63
N ASP A 70 2.32 -10.50 -1.83
CA ASP A 70 0.94 -10.14 -2.14
C ASP A 70 0.13 -10.07 -0.85
N HIS A 71 -0.61 -8.99 -0.66
CA HIS A 71 -1.56 -8.92 0.46
C HIS A 71 -2.86 -9.65 0.08
N THR A 72 -3.39 -10.46 0.98
CA THR A 72 -4.67 -11.16 0.76
C THR A 72 -5.86 -10.22 0.94
N VAL A 73 -5.76 -9.26 1.84
CA VAL A 73 -6.64 -8.09 1.92
C VAL A 73 -5.88 -6.86 1.45
N ALA A 74 -6.49 -6.02 0.61
CA ALA A 74 -5.86 -4.82 0.11
C ALA A 74 -5.34 -3.96 1.27
N TRP A 75 -4.07 -3.55 1.22
CA TRP A 75 -3.38 -2.86 2.32
C TRP A 75 -4.15 -1.61 2.79
N GLN A 76 -4.78 -0.90 1.86
CA GLN A 76 -5.59 0.28 2.17
C GLN A 76 -6.77 -0.01 3.09
N VAL A 77 -7.36 -1.21 3.02
CA VAL A 77 -8.49 -1.59 3.89
C VAL A 77 -8.04 -1.69 5.34
N HIS A 78 -6.83 -2.20 5.61
CA HIS A 78 -6.27 -2.17 6.96
C HIS A 78 -6.03 -0.73 7.44
N LEU A 79 -5.48 0.14 6.58
CA LEU A 79 -5.27 1.55 6.93
C LEU A 79 -6.60 2.26 7.23
N ASP A 80 -7.61 2.01 6.41
CA ASP A 80 -8.94 2.59 6.53
C ASP A 80 -9.69 2.06 7.74
N ALA A 81 -9.52 0.79 8.09
CA ALA A 81 -10.07 0.23 9.32
C ALA A 81 -9.46 0.89 10.57
N ILE A 82 -8.14 1.12 10.60
CA ILE A 82 -7.50 1.85 11.71
C ILE A 82 -8.00 3.30 11.78
N ARG A 83 -8.15 3.98 10.64
CA ARG A 83 -8.73 5.33 10.59
C ARG A 83 -10.14 5.33 11.19
N ALA A 84 -10.98 4.38 10.78
CA ALA A 84 -12.36 4.27 11.25
C ALA A 84 -12.47 3.96 12.75
N GLU A 85 -11.58 3.13 13.27
CA GLU A 85 -11.59 2.71 14.67
C GLU A 85 -11.08 3.80 15.61
N LEU A 86 -10.08 4.58 15.19
CA LEU A 86 -9.48 5.63 16.02
C LEU A 86 -10.17 6.99 15.88
N HIS A 87 -10.88 7.25 14.78
CA HIS A 87 -11.57 8.52 14.57
C HIS A 87 -12.65 8.76 15.63
N GLY A 88 -12.62 9.93 16.25
CA GLY A 88 -13.57 10.34 17.28
C GLY A 88 -13.28 9.77 18.67
N LEU A 89 -12.25 8.93 18.83
CA LEU A 89 -11.79 8.49 20.14
C LEU A 89 -10.96 9.59 20.81
N THR A 90 -11.07 9.71 22.13
CA THR A 90 -10.07 10.44 22.91
C THR A 90 -8.72 9.75 22.84
N LEU A 91 -7.64 10.49 23.11
CA LEU A 91 -6.28 9.93 23.14
C LEU A 91 -6.18 8.74 24.12
N GLY A 92 -6.87 8.80 25.26
CA GLY A 92 -6.92 7.71 26.24
C GLY A 92 -7.65 6.46 25.71
N GLU A 93 -8.79 6.64 25.05
CA GLU A 93 -9.54 5.53 24.44
C GLU A 93 -8.77 4.88 23.29
N ALA A 94 -8.05 5.68 22.48
CA ALA A 94 -7.21 5.16 21.41
C ALA A 94 -6.04 4.31 21.93
N VAL A 95 -5.40 4.72 23.03
CA VAL A 95 -4.38 3.92 23.72
C VAL A 95 -4.98 2.61 24.25
N ASP A 96 -6.17 2.65 24.84
CA ASP A 96 -6.85 1.45 25.33
C ASP A 96 -7.26 0.51 24.20
N TRP A 97 -7.74 1.04 23.08
CA TRP A 97 -8.06 0.28 21.88
C TRP A 97 -6.82 -0.48 21.38
N MET A 98 -5.68 0.21 21.25
CA MET A 98 -4.42 -0.42 20.83
C MET A 98 -3.96 -1.50 21.82
N ARG A 99 -4.10 -1.24 23.13
CA ARG A 99 -3.77 -2.23 24.17
C ARG A 99 -4.60 -3.51 24.01
N ILE A 100 -5.92 -3.37 23.85
CA ILE A 100 -6.83 -4.52 23.69
C ILE A 100 -6.41 -5.39 22.49
N ARG A 101 -6.10 -4.77 21.34
CA ARG A 101 -5.67 -5.52 20.14
C ARG A 101 -4.37 -6.30 20.36
N HIS A 102 -3.44 -5.77 21.14
CA HIS A 102 -2.19 -6.46 21.43
C HIS A 102 -2.32 -7.47 22.58
N ASP A 103 -3.24 -7.26 23.53
CA ASP A 103 -3.60 -8.28 24.52
C ASP A 103 -4.21 -9.51 23.82
N GLU A 104 -5.11 -9.30 22.84
CA GLU A 104 -5.64 -10.36 21.98
C GLU A 104 -4.52 -11.06 21.19
N ALA A 105 -3.53 -10.30 20.71
CA ALA A 105 -2.36 -10.85 20.03
C ALA A 105 -1.56 -11.80 20.92
N VAL A 106 -1.27 -11.38 22.17
CA VAL A 106 -0.56 -12.20 23.15
C VAL A 106 -1.32 -13.50 23.44
N VAL A 107 -2.65 -13.42 23.57
CA VAL A 107 -3.50 -14.58 23.86
C VAL A 107 -3.38 -15.64 22.76
N TRP A 108 -3.58 -15.29 21.49
CA TRP A 108 -3.52 -16.30 20.43
C TRP A 108 -2.09 -16.80 20.18
N MET A 109 -1.08 -15.93 20.30
CA MET A 109 0.33 -16.32 20.17
C MET A 109 0.75 -17.35 21.24
N GLY A 110 0.21 -17.21 22.46
CA GLY A 110 0.45 -18.14 23.56
C GLY A 110 -0.34 -19.45 23.48
N GLN A 111 -1.34 -19.56 22.60
CA GLN A 111 -2.23 -20.71 22.47
C GLN A 111 -1.89 -21.52 21.21
N ALA A 112 -1.21 -22.66 21.41
CA ALA A 112 -0.79 -23.55 20.32
C ALA A 112 -1.95 -24.11 19.48
N ASP A 113 -3.16 -24.16 20.06
CA ASP A 113 -4.39 -24.63 19.42
C ASP A 113 -5.28 -23.49 18.89
N SER A 114 -4.86 -22.23 18.98
CA SER A 114 -5.58 -21.12 18.36
C SER A 114 -5.62 -21.28 16.84
N THR A 115 -6.69 -20.80 16.22
CA THR A 115 -6.85 -20.82 14.75
C THR A 115 -5.65 -20.15 14.08
N GLN A 116 -5.24 -18.97 14.57
CA GLN A 116 -4.12 -18.22 14.03
C GLN A 116 -2.80 -18.99 14.16
N MET A 117 -2.53 -19.68 15.28
CA MET A 117 -1.31 -20.47 15.43
C MET A 117 -1.28 -21.69 14.51
N LYS A 118 -2.44 -22.35 14.34
CA LYS A 118 -2.61 -23.43 13.36
C LYS A 118 -2.33 -22.92 11.93
N LEU A 119 -2.86 -21.76 11.56
CA LEU A 119 -2.58 -21.14 10.25
C LEU A 119 -1.12 -20.73 10.11
N PHE A 120 -0.50 -20.20 11.18
CA PHE A 120 0.89 -19.78 11.20
C PHE A 120 1.83 -20.95 10.90
N THR A 121 1.65 -22.08 11.59
CA THR A 121 2.49 -23.28 11.45
C THR A 121 2.36 -23.97 10.09
N TRP A 122 1.33 -23.61 9.32
CA TRP A 122 1.14 -24.06 7.95
C TRP A 122 1.93 -23.26 6.92
N LEU A 123 2.51 -22.12 7.30
CA LEU A 123 3.37 -21.34 6.42
C LEU A 123 4.74 -21.99 6.27
N ASP A 124 5.23 -22.05 5.03
CA ASP A 124 6.58 -22.55 4.73
C ASP A 124 7.69 -21.63 5.30
N ASP A 125 7.37 -20.36 5.59
CA ASP A 125 8.29 -19.35 6.13
C ASP A 125 8.04 -19.03 7.61
N HIS A 126 7.25 -19.83 8.34
CA HIS A 126 6.86 -19.51 9.74
C HIS A 126 8.07 -19.27 10.66
N GLU A 127 9.15 -20.05 10.53
CA GLU A 127 10.38 -19.85 11.34
C GLU A 127 11.05 -18.49 11.08
N GLN A 128 11.03 -18.01 9.82
CA GLN A 128 11.61 -16.71 9.45
C GLN A 128 10.70 -15.56 9.85
N ARG A 129 9.38 -15.80 9.84
CA ARG A 129 8.34 -14.83 10.15
C ARG A 129 8.13 -14.63 11.65
N ALA A 130 8.31 -15.67 12.45
CA ALA A 130 8.16 -15.65 13.91
C ALA A 130 8.89 -14.47 14.58
N PRO A 131 10.21 -14.25 14.38
CA PRO A 131 10.90 -13.15 15.04
C PRO A 131 10.40 -11.76 14.61
N LEU A 132 9.90 -11.61 13.38
CA LEU A 132 9.33 -10.35 12.89
C LEU A 132 7.98 -10.06 13.55
N LEU A 133 7.14 -11.09 13.66
CA LEU A 133 5.84 -11.02 14.32
C LEU A 133 5.99 -10.73 15.81
N GLU A 134 6.87 -11.45 16.50
CA GLU A 134 7.15 -11.27 17.93
C GLU A 134 7.73 -9.88 18.25
N ASP A 135 8.71 -9.40 17.48
CA ASP A 135 9.33 -8.08 17.70
C ASP A 135 8.34 -6.94 17.42
N SER A 136 7.57 -7.01 16.32
CA SER A 136 6.57 -5.96 16.01
C SER A 136 5.44 -5.91 17.04
N ALA A 137 4.98 -7.07 17.53
CA ALA A 137 4.01 -7.14 18.62
C ALA A 137 4.57 -6.52 19.91
N GLN A 138 5.80 -6.87 20.30
CA GLN A 138 6.45 -6.36 21.50
C GLN A 138 6.67 -4.83 21.43
N ARG A 139 7.18 -4.32 20.30
CA ARG A 139 7.36 -2.87 20.10
C ARG A 139 6.06 -2.10 20.15
N ALA A 140 4.98 -2.66 19.64
CA ALA A 140 3.66 -2.05 19.75
C ALA A 140 3.21 -1.99 21.22
N ILE A 141 3.35 -3.08 21.99
CA ILE A 141 3.04 -3.13 23.43
C ILE A 141 3.82 -2.06 24.21
N GLU A 142 5.12 -1.94 23.97
CA GLU A 142 5.97 -0.95 24.62
C GLU A 142 5.57 0.48 24.26
N ALA A 143 5.28 0.75 22.99
CA ALA A 143 4.82 2.05 22.53
C ALA A 143 3.44 2.42 23.11
N VAL A 144 2.52 1.46 23.24
CA VAL A 144 1.23 1.65 23.93
C VAL A 144 1.45 1.96 25.42
N SER A 145 2.35 1.23 26.08
CA SER A 145 2.69 1.45 27.49
C SER A 145 3.32 2.83 27.72
N ALA A 146 4.22 3.24 26.83
CA ALA A 146 4.81 4.57 26.83
C ALA A 146 3.74 5.65 26.61
N ALA A 147 2.83 5.46 25.66
CA ALA A 147 1.72 6.38 25.40
C ALA A 147 0.84 6.56 26.64
N ARG A 148 0.48 5.47 27.32
CA ARG A 148 -0.28 5.50 28.58
C ARG A 148 0.48 6.28 29.66
N THR A 149 1.76 5.96 29.87
CA THR A 149 2.60 6.62 30.88
C THR A 149 2.71 8.12 30.62
N HIS A 150 2.90 8.54 29.36
CA HIS A 150 2.96 9.94 29.00
C HIS A 150 1.62 10.66 29.20
N LEU A 151 0.51 10.00 28.86
CA LEU A 151 -0.83 10.55 29.06
C LEU A 151 -1.14 10.76 30.54
N ASP A 152 -0.84 9.77 31.39
CA ASP A 152 -1.04 9.83 32.84
C ASP A 152 -0.17 10.93 33.49
N ALA A 153 0.97 11.26 32.87
CA ALA A 153 1.84 12.37 33.28
C ALA A 153 1.47 13.73 32.66
N GLY A 154 0.40 13.81 31.86
CA GLY A 154 -0.05 15.05 31.19
C GLY A 154 0.82 15.49 30.00
N MET A 155 1.69 14.61 29.49
CA MET A 155 2.59 14.88 28.37
C MET A 155 1.97 14.45 27.03
N ASN A 156 0.95 15.17 26.58
CA ASN A 156 0.13 14.78 25.43
C ASN A 156 0.93 14.57 24.13
N ASP A 157 1.89 15.44 23.81
CA ASP A 157 2.66 15.34 22.56
C ASP A 157 3.53 14.08 22.51
N LEU A 158 4.10 13.70 23.66
CA LEU A 158 4.85 12.45 23.81
C LEU A 158 3.91 11.24 23.74
N ALA A 159 2.71 11.34 24.32
CA ALA A 159 1.68 10.31 24.21
C ALA A 159 1.23 10.11 22.76
N VAL A 160 1.01 11.18 22.00
CA VAL A 160 0.70 11.14 20.56
C VAL A 160 1.83 10.50 19.77
N THR A 161 3.09 10.88 20.03
CA THR A 161 4.26 10.31 19.35
C THR A 161 4.40 8.81 19.61
N ALA A 162 4.20 8.39 20.86
CA ALA A 162 4.22 6.99 21.25
C ALA A 162 3.05 6.21 20.61
N LEU A 163 1.85 6.78 20.57
CA LEU A 163 0.69 6.17 19.90
C LEU A 163 0.90 6.03 18.39
N CYS A 164 1.48 7.04 17.72
CA CYS A 164 1.85 6.95 16.30
C CYS A 164 2.86 5.81 16.05
N THR A 165 3.82 5.64 16.96
CA THR A 165 4.77 4.53 16.92
C THR A 165 4.06 3.20 17.10
N ALA A 166 3.11 3.11 18.05
CA ALA A 166 2.31 1.91 18.27
C ALA A 166 1.49 1.54 17.02
N ILE A 167 0.85 2.50 16.35
CA ILE A 167 0.10 2.28 15.11
C ILE A 167 1.04 1.75 14.00
N ALA A 168 2.25 2.30 13.87
CA ALA A 168 3.22 1.85 12.88
C ALA A 168 3.63 0.39 13.10
N GLN A 169 3.89 0.02 14.35
CA GLN A 169 4.29 -1.33 14.74
C GLN A 169 3.12 -2.32 14.65
N HIS A 170 1.91 -1.90 14.99
CA HIS A 170 0.69 -2.68 14.79
C HIS A 170 0.45 -3.01 13.32
N LEU A 171 0.64 -2.04 12.43
CA LEU A 171 0.57 -2.27 11.00
C LEU A 171 1.65 -3.27 10.52
N ALA A 172 2.87 -3.21 11.08
CA ALA A 172 3.90 -4.20 10.76
C ALA A 172 3.50 -5.60 11.27
N TYR A 173 2.97 -5.70 12.48
CA TYR A 173 2.41 -6.92 13.04
C TYR A 173 1.30 -7.49 12.15
N LEU A 174 0.33 -6.67 11.71
CA LEU A 174 -0.73 -7.10 10.77
C LEU A 174 -0.15 -7.65 9.47
N ASN A 175 0.92 -7.04 8.94
CA ASN A 175 1.59 -7.51 7.73
C ASN A 175 2.29 -8.87 7.90
N TYR A 176 2.63 -9.23 9.14
CA TYR A 176 3.27 -10.51 9.48
C TYR A 176 2.27 -11.56 9.95
N LEU A 177 0.98 -11.25 10.05
CA LEU A 177 -0.03 -12.25 10.39
C LEU A 177 -0.06 -13.39 9.36
N PRO A 178 -0.50 -14.60 9.76
CA PRO A 178 -0.61 -15.74 8.87
C PRO A 178 -1.43 -15.41 7.63
N TYR A 179 -0.84 -15.59 6.45
CA TYR A 179 -1.46 -15.31 5.15
C TYR A 179 -1.94 -13.87 4.91
N ALA A 180 -1.70 -12.91 5.81
CA ALA A 180 -1.97 -11.49 5.51
C ALA A 180 -1.14 -11.01 4.32
N THR A 181 0.13 -11.46 4.29
CA THR A 181 1.04 -11.29 3.16
C THR A 181 1.65 -12.64 2.77
N VAL A 182 1.44 -13.02 1.51
CA VAL A 182 1.88 -14.29 0.91
C VAL A 182 2.95 -14.06 -0.16
N ARG A 183 3.68 -15.11 -0.55
CA ARG A 183 4.72 -14.98 -1.56
C ARG A 183 4.07 -14.64 -2.90
N SER A 184 4.64 -13.65 -3.58
CA SER A 184 4.25 -13.34 -4.94
C SER A 184 5.03 -14.20 -5.92
N PRO A 185 4.41 -14.67 -7.03
CA PRO A 185 5.13 -15.38 -8.10
C PRO A 185 6.20 -14.50 -8.77
N SER A 186 6.08 -13.18 -8.67
CA SER A 186 7.03 -12.23 -9.22
C SER A 186 7.74 -11.46 -8.10
N ALA A 187 9.02 -11.12 -8.32
CA ALA A 187 9.80 -10.31 -7.38
C ALA A 187 9.20 -8.91 -7.14
N ARG A 188 8.34 -8.42 -8.05
CA ARG A 188 7.66 -7.12 -7.96
C ARG A 188 6.35 -7.15 -7.17
N GLY A 189 5.90 -8.32 -6.72
CA GLY A 189 4.51 -8.48 -6.27
C GLY A 189 3.54 -8.59 -7.46
N SER A 190 2.28 -8.88 -7.18
CA SER A 190 1.19 -8.63 -8.10
C SER A 190 1.05 -7.12 -8.28
N VAL A 191 0.90 -6.68 -9.53
CA VAL A 191 0.59 -5.28 -9.83
C VAL A 191 -0.82 -5.07 -9.31
N GLY A 192 -0.98 -4.36 -8.18
CA GLY A 192 -2.25 -4.20 -7.46
C GLY A 192 -3.43 -4.07 -8.44
N SER A 193 -4.32 -5.07 -8.42
CA SER A 193 -5.32 -5.40 -9.45
C SER A 193 -6.47 -4.39 -9.57
N GLY A 194 -6.14 -3.10 -9.62
CA GLY A 194 -7.09 -2.00 -9.57
C GLY A 194 -7.62 -1.71 -8.17
N GLU A 195 -6.98 -2.17 -7.09
CA GLU A 195 -7.40 -1.93 -5.69
C GLU A 195 -7.73 -0.46 -5.42
N GLY A 196 -6.87 0.47 -5.84
CA GLY A 196 -7.10 1.90 -5.65
C GLY A 196 -8.34 2.43 -6.39
N ARG A 197 -8.71 1.82 -7.53
CA ARG A 197 -9.96 2.12 -8.24
C ARG A 197 -11.16 1.57 -7.47
N GLN A 198 -11.09 0.33 -6.97
CA GLN A 198 -12.19 -0.28 -6.22
C GLN A 198 -12.44 0.46 -4.91
N ARG A 199 -11.36 0.76 -4.16
CA ARG A 199 -11.42 1.58 -2.95
C ARG A 199 -12.08 2.92 -3.23
N ARG A 200 -11.71 3.61 -4.32
CA ARG A 200 -12.29 4.90 -4.68
C ARG A 200 -13.81 4.83 -4.82
N LEU A 201 -14.33 3.83 -5.54
CA LEU A 201 -15.78 3.65 -5.71
C LEU A 201 -16.51 3.48 -4.37
N VAL A 202 -15.91 2.70 -3.46
CA VAL A 202 -16.45 2.45 -2.11
C VAL A 202 -16.40 3.73 -1.28
N VAL A 203 -15.25 4.41 -1.23
CA VAL A 203 -15.06 5.65 -0.44
C VAL A 203 -15.91 6.82 -0.97
N GLU A 204 -16.08 6.95 -2.29
CA GLU A 204 -16.96 7.97 -2.88
C GLU A 204 -18.41 7.80 -2.41
N TYR A 205 -18.89 6.56 -2.32
CA TYR A 205 -20.22 6.26 -1.79
C TYR A 205 -20.33 6.58 -0.29
N GLU A 206 -19.36 6.14 0.52
CA GLU A 206 -19.29 6.49 1.94
C GLU A 206 -19.36 8.00 2.17
N ARG A 207 -18.60 8.77 1.37
CA ARG A 207 -18.54 10.23 1.49
C ARG A 207 -19.86 10.90 1.09
N ALA A 208 -20.53 10.38 0.06
CA ALA A 208 -21.86 10.84 -0.31
C ALA A 208 -22.89 10.56 0.79
N CYS A 209 -22.83 9.38 1.42
CA CYS A 209 -23.67 9.05 2.57
C CYS A 209 -23.42 10.01 3.73
N LEU A 210 -22.14 10.20 4.12
CA LEU A 210 -21.75 11.12 5.19
C LEU A 210 -22.27 12.54 4.94
N LYS A 211 -22.09 13.07 3.73
CA LYS A 211 -22.59 14.39 3.36
C LYS A 211 -24.10 14.52 3.61
N ALA A 212 -24.87 13.53 3.19
CA ALA A 212 -26.32 13.53 3.41
C ALA A 212 -26.69 13.42 4.91
N GLU A 213 -25.91 12.70 5.72
CA GLU A 213 -26.08 12.68 7.18
C GLU A 213 -25.82 14.05 7.80
N LEU A 214 -24.72 14.70 7.45
CA LEU A 214 -24.37 16.02 7.96
C LEU A 214 -25.42 17.07 7.56
N GLU A 215 -25.91 17.04 6.32
CA GLU A 215 -27.01 17.90 5.87
C GLU A 215 -28.31 17.63 6.65
N ALA A 216 -28.63 16.36 6.93
CA ALA A 216 -29.80 16.00 7.72
C ALA A 216 -29.67 16.47 9.18
N ARG A 217 -28.49 16.31 9.80
CA ARG A 217 -28.18 16.80 11.15
C ARG A 217 -28.31 18.33 11.22
N ALA A 218 -27.73 19.05 10.25
CA ALA A 218 -27.82 20.51 10.17
C ALA A 218 -29.27 21.00 10.01
N ARG A 219 -30.08 20.33 9.18
CA ARG A 219 -31.52 20.63 9.07
C ARG A 219 -32.27 20.39 10.38
N ALA A 220 -32.01 19.27 11.05
CA ALA A 220 -32.64 18.94 12.32
C ALA A 220 -32.26 19.94 13.43
N GLU A 221 -31.00 20.39 13.47
CA GLU A 221 -30.54 21.43 14.39
C GLU A 221 -31.21 22.78 14.10
N ALA A 222 -31.25 23.20 12.83
CA ALA A 222 -31.95 24.42 12.42
C ALA A 222 -33.45 24.37 12.77
N ALA A 223 -34.10 23.22 12.60
CA ALA A 223 -35.49 23.01 13.00
C ALA A 223 -35.66 23.12 14.53
N ARG A 224 -34.74 22.54 15.32
CA ARG A 224 -34.75 22.66 16.79
C ARG A 224 -34.57 24.11 17.24
N GLU A 225 -33.68 24.88 16.61
CA GLU A 225 -33.51 26.30 16.92
C GLU A 225 -34.74 27.14 16.54
N ARG A 226 -35.35 26.88 15.38
CA ARG A 226 -36.63 27.50 15.00
C ARG A 226 -37.75 27.17 15.99
N ALA A 227 -37.82 25.92 16.47
CA ALA A 227 -38.79 25.51 17.47
C ALA A 227 -38.58 26.24 18.82
N LYS A 228 -37.33 26.35 19.28
CA LYS A 228 -36.97 27.14 20.48
C LYS A 228 -37.35 28.61 20.31
N GLN A 229 -37.12 29.19 19.14
CA GLN A 229 -37.48 30.58 18.84
C GLN A 229 -39.01 30.78 18.81
N ALA A 230 -39.75 29.90 18.14
CA ALA A 230 -41.22 29.94 18.10
C ALA A 230 -41.82 29.83 19.50
N GLN A 231 -41.27 28.96 20.36
CA GLN A 231 -41.68 28.84 21.76
C GLN A 231 -41.46 30.14 22.55
N ARG A 232 -40.34 30.84 22.30
CA ARG A 232 -40.05 32.14 22.94
C ARG A 232 -40.97 33.26 22.45
N THR A 233 -41.43 33.21 21.20
CA THR A 233 -42.27 34.26 20.59
C THR A 233 -43.77 33.95 20.62
N GLY A 234 -44.20 32.84 21.24
CA GLY A 234 -45.60 32.41 21.25
C GLY A 234 -46.12 31.94 19.88
N GLY A 235 -45.22 31.61 18.94
CA GLY A 235 -45.56 31.09 17.61
C GLY A 235 -45.82 29.59 17.63
N ALA A 236 -46.60 29.11 16.66
CA ALA A 236 -46.82 27.67 16.48
C ALA A 236 -45.50 26.96 16.14
N VAL A 237 -45.22 25.83 16.80
CA VAL A 237 -44.02 25.01 16.54
C VAL A 237 -44.29 24.11 15.32
N PRO A 238 -43.53 24.24 14.22
CA PRO A 238 -43.63 23.31 13.10
C PRO A 238 -43.14 21.94 13.57
N MET A 239 -43.99 20.91 13.45
CA MET A 239 -43.62 19.53 13.78
C MET A 239 -42.91 18.91 12.57
N GLU A 240 -41.62 19.23 12.39
CA GLU A 240 -40.76 18.52 11.44
C GLU A 240 -40.31 17.21 12.10
N THR A 241 -40.74 16.07 11.57
CA THR A 241 -40.27 14.76 12.02
C THR A 241 -38.83 14.56 11.58
N GLU A 242 -37.96 14.14 12.51
CA GLU A 242 -36.55 13.86 12.25
C GLU A 242 -36.45 12.68 11.26
N ARG A 243 -36.36 13.00 9.97
CA ARG A 243 -36.28 11.99 8.91
C ARG A 243 -34.83 11.55 8.76
N LYS A 244 -34.54 10.31 9.16
CA LYS A 244 -33.22 9.71 8.91
C LYS A 244 -32.95 9.71 7.40
N PRO A 245 -31.73 10.05 6.97
CA PRO A 245 -31.36 9.94 5.56
C PRO A 245 -31.52 8.48 5.12
N GLU A 246 -32.30 8.26 4.07
CA GLU A 246 -32.44 6.96 3.42
C GLU A 246 -31.35 6.83 2.37
N PHE A 247 -30.52 5.79 2.48
CA PHE A 247 -29.47 5.51 1.51
C PHE A 247 -29.96 4.44 0.52
N PRO A 248 -29.91 4.69 -0.80
CA PRO A 248 -30.37 3.72 -1.78
C PRO A 248 -29.48 2.47 -1.77
N ALA A 249 -30.07 1.31 -2.04
CA ALA A 249 -29.30 0.10 -2.29
C ALA A 249 -28.37 0.30 -3.51
N ARG A 250 -27.17 -0.26 -3.43
CA ARG A 250 -26.09 -0.15 -4.43
C ARG A 250 -25.46 -1.52 -4.67
N PRO A 251 -26.19 -2.49 -5.24
CA PRO A 251 -25.66 -3.83 -5.49
C PRO A 251 -24.39 -3.83 -6.35
N GLU A 252 -24.19 -2.79 -7.18
CA GLU A 252 -22.99 -2.59 -7.97
C GLU A 252 -21.69 -2.41 -7.15
N LEU A 253 -21.79 -2.08 -5.84
CA LEU A 253 -20.64 -1.95 -4.94
C LEU A 253 -20.15 -3.29 -4.37
N LYS A 254 -20.92 -4.38 -4.53
CA LYS A 254 -20.58 -5.70 -3.99
C LYS A 254 -19.28 -6.25 -4.59
N ASP A 255 -19.12 -6.10 -5.90
CA ASP A 255 -17.91 -6.53 -6.61
C ASP A 255 -16.68 -5.67 -6.24
N PRO A 256 -16.75 -4.32 -6.23
CA PRO A 256 -15.67 -3.48 -5.72
C PRO A 256 -15.21 -3.87 -4.31
N LEU A 257 -16.14 -4.13 -3.38
CA LEU A 257 -15.81 -4.58 -2.02
C LEU A 257 -15.04 -5.91 -2.05
N TRP A 258 -15.54 -6.92 -2.76
CA TRP A 258 -14.85 -8.21 -2.86
C TRP A 258 -13.51 -8.14 -3.60
N ARG A 259 -13.33 -7.19 -4.52
CA ARG A 259 -12.05 -6.97 -5.21
C ARG A 259 -11.01 -6.27 -4.34
N LEU A 260 -11.36 -5.85 -3.12
CA LEU A 260 -10.39 -5.51 -2.08
C LEU A 260 -9.85 -6.75 -1.34
N PHE A 261 -10.29 -7.95 -1.74
CA PHE A 261 -9.72 -9.24 -1.34
C PHE A 261 -9.08 -9.93 -2.54
N SER A 262 -7.84 -10.38 -2.39
CA SER A 262 -7.07 -11.07 -3.43
C SER A 262 -7.25 -12.58 -3.34
N PHE A 263 -8.27 -13.10 -4.02
CA PHE A 263 -8.55 -14.55 -4.09
C PHE A 263 -7.39 -15.33 -4.70
N ASP A 264 -6.72 -14.80 -5.72
CA ASP A 264 -5.54 -15.43 -6.32
C ASP A 264 -4.41 -15.62 -5.31
N ALA A 265 -4.10 -14.57 -4.53
CA ALA A 265 -3.08 -14.64 -3.50
C ALA A 265 -3.47 -15.62 -2.38
N ALA A 266 -4.71 -15.54 -1.89
CA ALA A 266 -5.18 -16.41 -0.82
C ALA A 266 -5.22 -17.88 -1.25
N LEU A 267 -5.82 -18.20 -2.40
CA LEU A 267 -6.00 -19.58 -2.85
C LEU A 267 -4.68 -20.25 -3.25
N ARG A 268 -3.70 -19.49 -3.74
CA ARG A 268 -2.39 -20.03 -4.14
C ARG A 268 -1.68 -20.76 -3.00
N GLU A 269 -1.76 -20.24 -1.78
CA GLU A 269 -1.06 -20.81 -0.62
C GLU A 269 -1.87 -21.89 0.14
N THR A 270 -3.12 -22.12 -0.27
CA THR A 270 -4.03 -23.05 0.42
C THR A 270 -3.82 -24.51 0.06
N GLY A 271 -3.24 -24.79 -1.11
CA GLY A 271 -3.20 -26.14 -1.69
C GLY A 271 -4.46 -26.53 -2.47
N LEU A 272 -5.33 -25.57 -2.82
CA LEU A 272 -6.54 -25.80 -3.62
C LEU A 272 -6.30 -26.68 -4.86
N VAL A 273 -5.18 -26.50 -5.56
CA VAL A 273 -4.84 -27.30 -6.75
C VAL A 273 -4.81 -28.81 -6.44
N HIS A 274 -4.30 -29.22 -5.29
CA HIS A 274 -4.27 -30.62 -4.88
C HIS A 274 -5.64 -31.15 -4.46
N LEU A 275 -6.53 -30.28 -4.00
CA LEU A 275 -7.93 -30.63 -3.72
C LEU A 275 -8.71 -30.87 -5.03
N LEU A 276 -8.52 -29.99 -6.02
CA LEU A 276 -9.21 -30.06 -7.32
C LEU A 276 -8.64 -31.14 -8.23
N ASP A 277 -7.36 -31.48 -8.05
CA ASP A 277 -6.67 -32.54 -8.79
C ASP A 277 -5.91 -33.46 -7.83
N PRO A 278 -6.58 -34.50 -7.28
CA PRO A 278 -5.94 -35.47 -6.39
C PRO A 278 -4.74 -36.20 -7.02
N GLY A 279 -4.65 -36.24 -8.35
CA GLY A 279 -3.53 -36.82 -9.06
C GLY A 279 -2.28 -35.93 -9.10
N ALA A 280 -2.39 -34.65 -8.74
CA ALA A 280 -1.30 -33.69 -8.87
C ALA A 280 -0.06 -34.06 -8.04
N ALA A 281 -0.23 -34.42 -6.77
CA ALA A 281 0.89 -34.84 -5.91
C ALA A 281 1.55 -36.13 -6.43
N LYS A 282 0.75 -37.09 -6.90
CA LYS A 282 1.26 -38.31 -7.51
C LYS A 282 2.10 -38.01 -8.76
N ARG A 283 1.65 -37.10 -9.64
CA ARG A 283 2.42 -36.70 -10.83
C ARG A 283 3.75 -36.04 -10.46
N VAL A 284 3.76 -35.21 -9.42
CA VAL A 284 4.99 -34.60 -8.88
C VAL A 284 5.97 -35.68 -8.40
N ARG A 285 5.49 -36.73 -7.73
CA ARG A 285 6.28 -37.90 -7.35
C ARG A 285 6.78 -38.69 -8.57
N ASP A 286 5.89 -39.03 -9.48
CA ASP A 286 6.21 -39.79 -10.70
C ASP A 286 7.29 -39.06 -11.52
N ASP A 287 7.19 -37.74 -11.64
CA ASP A 287 8.17 -36.88 -12.34
C ASP A 287 9.52 -36.87 -11.61
N TYR A 288 9.53 -36.76 -10.27
CA TYR A 288 10.76 -36.90 -9.50
C TYR A 288 11.41 -38.28 -9.69
N ASP A 289 10.64 -39.36 -9.59
CA ASP A 289 11.16 -40.73 -9.66
C ASP A 289 11.76 -40.98 -11.06
N THR A 290 11.10 -40.44 -12.09
CA THR A 290 11.60 -40.43 -13.48
C THR A 290 12.94 -39.69 -13.57
N LEU A 291 13.04 -38.46 -13.06
CA LEU A 291 14.29 -37.69 -13.06
C LEU A 291 15.40 -38.36 -12.25
N SER A 292 15.07 -38.97 -11.11
CA SER A 292 16.02 -39.72 -10.29
C SER A 292 16.58 -40.93 -11.04
N GLY A 293 15.71 -41.71 -11.69
CA GLY A 293 16.13 -42.84 -12.54
C GLY A 293 16.97 -42.41 -13.74
N HIS A 294 16.65 -41.27 -14.36
CA HIS A 294 17.45 -40.68 -15.43
C HIS A 294 18.83 -40.23 -14.95
N SER A 295 18.92 -39.59 -13.79
CA SER A 295 20.19 -39.21 -13.16
C SER A 295 21.10 -40.41 -12.93
N GLU A 296 20.57 -41.50 -12.37
CA GLU A 296 21.35 -42.73 -12.17
C GLU A 296 21.82 -43.36 -13.48
N SER A 297 21.00 -43.31 -14.51
CA SER A 297 21.33 -43.83 -15.85
C SER A 297 22.43 -42.98 -16.51
N LEU A 298 22.33 -41.66 -16.46
CA LEU A 298 23.37 -40.73 -16.94
C LEU A 298 24.70 -40.92 -16.20
N LEU A 299 24.66 -41.07 -14.88
CA LEU A 299 25.87 -41.29 -14.08
C LEU A 299 26.53 -42.63 -14.40
N ARG A 300 25.74 -43.67 -14.73
CA ARG A 300 26.28 -44.95 -15.23
C ARG A 300 26.91 -44.81 -16.61
N LEU A 301 26.30 -44.06 -17.52
CA LEU A 301 26.87 -43.75 -18.84
C LEU A 301 28.21 -43.02 -18.72
N LEU A 302 28.27 -41.95 -17.91
CA LEU A 302 29.51 -41.18 -17.67
C LEU A 302 30.63 -42.01 -17.01
N ARG A 303 30.27 -43.00 -16.20
CA ARG A 303 31.23 -43.93 -15.57
C ARG A 303 31.66 -45.06 -16.50
N GLY A 304 31.09 -45.16 -17.70
CA GLY A 304 31.39 -46.22 -18.68
C GLY A 304 30.80 -47.58 -18.30
N THR A 305 29.75 -47.61 -17.47
CA THR A 305 29.08 -48.82 -16.99
C THR A 305 27.65 -48.98 -17.51
N GLY A 306 27.23 -48.17 -18.50
CA GLY A 306 25.89 -48.18 -19.12
C GLY A 306 25.95 -48.30 -20.64
N SER A 307 24.80 -48.50 -21.29
CA SER A 307 24.69 -48.79 -22.73
C SER A 307 24.06 -47.65 -23.54
N THR A 308 24.65 -47.37 -24.71
CA THR A 308 24.13 -46.67 -25.92
C THR A 308 23.71 -45.18 -25.88
N ALA A 309 23.88 -44.52 -27.03
CA ALA A 309 23.50 -43.11 -27.30
C ALA A 309 21.98 -42.88 -27.35
N THR A 310 21.19 -43.89 -27.72
CA THR A 310 19.72 -43.83 -27.77
C THR A 310 19.09 -43.51 -26.40
N ASP A 311 19.79 -43.85 -25.32
CA ASP A 311 19.34 -43.60 -23.95
C ASP A 311 19.50 -42.13 -23.56
N SER A 312 20.50 -41.40 -24.10
CA SER A 312 20.71 -40.00 -23.75
C SER A 312 19.69 -39.07 -24.37
N ASP A 313 19.31 -39.30 -25.63
CA ASP A 313 18.31 -38.47 -26.33
C ASP A 313 16.93 -38.64 -25.71
N THR A 314 16.58 -39.87 -25.31
CA THR A 314 15.34 -40.18 -24.60
C THR A 314 15.30 -39.47 -23.25
N ILE A 315 16.38 -39.55 -22.47
CA ILE A 315 16.51 -38.85 -21.18
C ILE A 315 16.38 -37.33 -21.37
N ALA A 316 17.05 -36.76 -22.37
CA ALA A 316 16.99 -35.33 -22.64
C ALA A 316 15.57 -34.88 -22.99
N SER A 317 14.86 -35.62 -23.86
CA SER A 317 13.49 -35.32 -24.27
C SER A 317 12.49 -35.41 -23.12
N GLN A 318 12.58 -36.45 -22.28
CA GLN A 318 11.71 -36.62 -21.13
C GLN A 318 11.96 -35.55 -20.06
N ALA A 319 13.22 -35.21 -19.80
CA ALA A 319 13.58 -34.13 -18.90
C ALA A 319 13.08 -32.78 -19.42
N ASP A 320 13.16 -32.50 -20.73
CA ASP A 320 12.63 -31.26 -21.31
C ASP A 320 11.10 -31.19 -21.21
N ALA A 321 10.39 -32.30 -21.42
CA ALA A 321 8.95 -32.37 -21.23
C ALA A 321 8.52 -32.12 -19.76
N ILE A 322 9.32 -32.59 -18.80
CA ILE A 322 9.12 -32.28 -17.37
C ILE A 322 9.43 -30.80 -17.10
N ALA A 323 10.50 -30.26 -17.66
CA ALA A 323 10.87 -28.86 -17.48
C ALA A 323 9.77 -27.92 -18.01
N GLU A 324 9.23 -28.18 -19.19
CA GLU A 324 8.16 -27.35 -19.76
C GLU A 324 6.85 -27.42 -18.93
N ARG A 325 6.55 -28.54 -18.26
CA ARG A 325 5.43 -28.62 -17.31
C ARG A 325 5.60 -27.68 -16.11
N TYR A 326 6.81 -27.58 -15.58
CA TYR A 326 7.09 -26.82 -14.34
C TYR A 326 7.61 -25.40 -14.56
N LYS A 327 7.88 -25.01 -15.80
CA LYS A 327 8.40 -23.69 -16.18
C LYS A 327 7.57 -22.51 -15.65
N ALA A 328 6.26 -22.69 -15.50
CA ALA A 328 5.34 -21.67 -15.01
C ALA A 328 4.85 -21.91 -13.57
N VAL A 329 5.36 -22.94 -12.87
CA VAL A 329 4.90 -23.34 -11.54
C VAL A 329 5.99 -23.03 -10.51
N SER A 330 5.87 -21.89 -9.84
CA SER A 330 6.87 -21.39 -8.88
C SER A 330 7.12 -22.34 -7.71
N THR A 331 6.15 -23.16 -7.32
CA THR A 331 6.29 -24.15 -6.24
C THR A 331 7.10 -25.39 -6.64
N SER A 332 7.54 -25.48 -7.90
CA SER A 332 8.30 -26.62 -8.43
C SER A 332 9.61 -26.20 -9.10
N GLU A 333 10.18 -25.05 -8.71
CA GLU A 333 11.46 -24.55 -9.23
C GLU A 333 12.60 -25.58 -9.10
N ASP A 334 12.61 -26.40 -8.04
CA ASP A 334 13.63 -27.42 -7.86
C ASP A 334 13.46 -28.63 -8.79
N LEU A 335 12.23 -29.01 -9.11
CA LEU A 335 11.94 -30.03 -10.14
C LEU A 335 12.31 -29.51 -11.53
N PHE A 336 11.99 -28.26 -11.83
CA PHE A 336 12.43 -27.59 -13.04
C PHE A 336 13.96 -27.54 -13.13
N GLY A 337 14.65 -27.12 -12.05
CA GLY A 337 16.10 -27.08 -11.98
C GLY A 337 16.75 -28.46 -12.16
N ALA A 338 16.18 -29.50 -11.53
CA ALA A 338 16.62 -30.88 -11.71
C ALA A 338 16.47 -31.34 -13.17
N ALA A 339 15.31 -31.06 -13.78
CA ALA A 339 15.02 -31.40 -15.16
C ALA A 339 15.98 -30.71 -16.14
N ILE A 340 16.23 -29.40 -15.97
CA ILE A 340 17.19 -28.66 -16.79
C ILE A 340 18.61 -29.19 -16.61
N ALA A 341 19.04 -29.49 -15.38
CA ALA A 341 20.36 -30.04 -15.11
C ALA A 341 20.55 -31.42 -15.77
N ILE A 342 19.56 -32.29 -15.67
CA ILE A 342 19.56 -33.62 -16.30
C ILE A 342 19.57 -33.51 -17.82
N ARG A 343 18.72 -32.65 -18.40
CA ARG A 343 18.68 -32.41 -19.84
C ARG A 343 20.03 -31.94 -20.38
N ASN A 344 20.65 -30.95 -19.73
CA ASN A 344 21.94 -30.42 -20.15
C ASN A 344 23.05 -31.48 -20.01
N ALA A 345 23.05 -32.25 -18.92
CA ALA A 345 23.99 -33.35 -18.74
C ALA A 345 23.82 -34.46 -19.79
N ALA A 346 22.58 -34.77 -20.18
CA ALA A 346 22.27 -35.73 -21.22
C ALA A 346 22.76 -35.27 -22.61
N ALA A 347 22.56 -33.99 -22.96
CA ALA A 347 23.05 -33.43 -24.22
C ALA A 347 24.58 -33.48 -24.33
N ASP A 348 25.28 -33.24 -23.21
CA ASP A 348 26.74 -33.25 -23.19
C ASP A 348 27.36 -34.66 -23.05
N VAL A 349 26.56 -35.67 -22.66
CA VAL A 349 27.06 -37.00 -22.27
C VAL A 349 27.84 -37.69 -23.39
N MET A 350 27.44 -37.49 -24.65
CA MET A 350 28.09 -38.10 -25.81
C MET A 350 29.48 -37.50 -26.06
N LYS A 351 29.62 -36.18 -25.91
CA LYS A 351 30.92 -35.50 -25.97
C LYS A 351 31.81 -35.95 -24.81
N MET A 352 31.25 -36.00 -23.59
CA MET A 352 31.96 -36.43 -22.40
C MET A 352 32.38 -37.91 -22.46
N SER A 353 31.63 -38.76 -23.17
CA SER A 353 31.95 -40.19 -23.29
C SER A 353 33.26 -40.46 -24.03
N GLN A 354 33.69 -39.52 -24.89
CA GLN A 354 34.92 -39.57 -25.67
C GLN A 354 36.16 -39.12 -24.85
N ASP A 355 35.96 -38.52 -23.68
CA ASP A 355 37.07 -38.03 -22.85
C ASP A 355 37.85 -39.16 -22.16
N PRO A 356 39.11 -38.91 -21.75
CA PRO A 356 39.89 -39.88 -20.98
C PRO A 356 39.18 -40.31 -19.69
N PRO A 357 39.34 -41.57 -19.22
CA PRO A 357 38.63 -42.09 -18.06
C PRO A 357 38.72 -41.23 -16.78
N GLY A 358 39.88 -40.60 -16.53
CA GLY A 358 40.07 -39.69 -15.40
C GLY A 358 39.24 -38.41 -15.49
N VAL A 359 39.08 -37.87 -16.71
CA VAL A 359 38.26 -36.69 -17.00
C VAL A 359 36.78 -37.04 -16.86
N ARG A 360 36.35 -38.16 -17.43
CA ARG A 360 34.97 -38.67 -17.29
C ARG A 360 34.56 -38.87 -15.85
N LYS A 361 35.44 -39.46 -15.03
CA LYS A 361 35.17 -39.66 -13.60
C LYS A 361 35.00 -38.33 -12.85
N LYS A 362 35.86 -37.34 -13.13
CA LYS A 362 35.76 -36.01 -12.51
C LYS A 362 34.45 -35.32 -12.90
N GLU A 363 34.08 -35.42 -14.18
CA GLU A 363 32.84 -34.83 -14.68
C GLU A 363 31.60 -35.53 -14.12
N ALA A 364 31.60 -36.86 -14.03
CA ALA A 364 30.54 -37.61 -13.36
C ALA A 364 30.35 -37.17 -11.91
N THR A 365 31.43 -36.91 -11.17
CA THR A 365 31.35 -36.35 -9.80
C THR A 365 30.78 -34.94 -9.78
N ARG A 366 31.16 -34.08 -10.73
CA ARG A 366 30.62 -32.72 -10.86
C ARG A 366 29.11 -32.75 -11.13
N GLN A 367 28.68 -33.52 -12.12
CA GLN A 367 27.27 -33.68 -12.47
C GLN A 367 26.46 -34.31 -11.34
N GLN A 368 27.02 -35.31 -10.64
CA GLN A 368 26.40 -35.89 -9.46
C GLN A 368 26.16 -34.84 -8.36
N GLY A 369 27.10 -33.92 -8.14
CA GLY A 369 26.94 -32.83 -7.18
C GLY A 369 25.84 -31.84 -7.59
N ILE A 370 25.82 -31.43 -8.86
CA ILE A 370 24.83 -30.48 -9.39
C ILE A 370 23.42 -31.10 -9.38
N ILE A 371 23.25 -32.25 -10.05
CA ILE A 371 21.96 -32.94 -10.18
C ILE A 371 21.48 -33.40 -8.80
N GLY A 372 22.37 -33.97 -7.97
CA GLY A 372 22.03 -34.41 -6.62
C GLY A 372 21.57 -33.28 -5.72
N GLY A 373 22.14 -32.08 -5.86
CA GLY A 373 21.70 -30.89 -5.12
C GLY A 373 20.28 -30.47 -5.49
N TYR A 374 19.92 -30.48 -6.79
CA TYR A 374 18.55 -30.19 -7.22
C TYR A 374 17.56 -31.30 -6.85
N LEU A 375 17.92 -32.57 -7.07
CA LEU A 375 17.06 -33.71 -6.70
C LEU A 375 16.80 -33.75 -5.19
N GLY A 376 17.81 -33.47 -4.35
CA GLY A 376 17.62 -33.40 -2.90
C GLY A 376 16.55 -32.39 -2.50
N ARG A 377 16.53 -31.20 -3.11
CA ARG A 377 15.48 -30.19 -2.87
C ARG A 377 14.15 -30.55 -3.52
N ALA A 378 14.17 -31.12 -4.72
CA ALA A 378 12.96 -31.61 -5.40
C ALA A 378 12.25 -32.69 -4.58
N LEU A 379 13.00 -33.57 -3.89
CA LEU A 379 12.41 -34.57 -2.99
C LEU A 379 11.65 -33.92 -1.84
N LEU A 380 12.22 -32.88 -1.22
CA LEU A 380 11.54 -32.10 -0.18
C LEU A 380 10.26 -31.44 -0.73
N ALA A 381 10.32 -30.88 -1.94
CA ALA A 381 9.14 -30.31 -2.60
C ALA A 381 8.04 -31.35 -2.87
N VAL A 382 8.43 -32.59 -3.21
CA VAL A 382 7.45 -33.67 -3.39
C VAL A 382 6.83 -34.07 -2.05
N GLN A 383 7.63 -34.24 -1.01
CA GLN A 383 7.11 -34.55 0.33
C GLN A 383 6.15 -33.46 0.82
N ALA A 384 6.46 -32.20 0.55
CA ALA A 384 5.58 -31.07 0.83
C ALA A 384 4.27 -31.15 0.02
N ALA A 385 4.35 -31.47 -1.28
CA ALA A 385 3.16 -31.63 -2.14
C ALA A 385 2.26 -32.79 -1.68
N GLU A 386 2.84 -33.92 -1.25
CA GLU A 386 2.11 -35.07 -0.71
C GLU A 386 1.45 -34.73 0.63
N ALA A 387 2.17 -34.08 1.55
CA ALA A 387 1.65 -33.63 2.83
C ALA A 387 0.51 -32.60 2.65
N LEU A 388 0.66 -31.70 1.67
CA LEU A 388 -0.34 -30.71 1.31
C LEU A 388 -1.59 -31.37 0.72
N ALA A 389 -1.41 -32.32 -0.20
CA ALA A 389 -2.53 -33.06 -0.80
C ALA A 389 -3.33 -33.86 0.24
N ALA A 390 -2.66 -34.47 1.21
CA ALA A 390 -3.31 -35.22 2.29
C ALA A 390 -4.23 -34.36 3.16
N ASN A 391 -3.96 -33.06 3.27
CA ASN A 391 -4.69 -32.12 4.14
C ASN A 391 -5.32 -30.94 3.39
N ALA A 392 -5.43 -31.01 2.06
CA ALA A 392 -5.81 -29.87 1.23
C ALA A 392 -7.21 -29.34 1.59
N GLY A 393 -8.20 -30.23 1.78
CA GLY A 393 -9.57 -29.83 2.12
C GLY A 393 -9.65 -29.01 3.42
N PRO A 394 -9.23 -29.58 4.57
CA PRO A 394 -9.21 -28.85 5.85
C PRO A 394 -8.38 -27.56 5.81
N ARG A 395 -7.24 -27.57 5.10
CA ARG A 395 -6.37 -26.40 4.99
C ARG A 395 -7.02 -25.27 4.20
N VAL A 396 -7.56 -25.55 3.02
CA VAL A 396 -8.31 -24.59 2.20
C VAL A 396 -9.48 -24.01 2.99
N ALA A 397 -10.27 -24.87 3.64
CA ALA A 397 -11.41 -24.46 4.44
C ALA A 397 -11.02 -23.47 5.55
N ALA A 398 -10.04 -23.81 6.38
CA ALA A 398 -9.64 -22.98 7.51
C ALA A 398 -8.98 -21.65 7.09
N ILE A 399 -8.07 -21.68 6.11
CA ILE A 399 -7.41 -20.46 5.61
C ILE A 399 -8.46 -19.52 4.99
N MET A 400 -9.30 -20.03 4.10
CA MET A 400 -10.29 -19.19 3.41
C MET A 400 -11.37 -18.69 4.36
N ALA A 401 -11.83 -19.51 5.31
CA ALA A 401 -12.81 -19.07 6.30
C ALA A 401 -12.27 -17.89 7.13
N PHE A 402 -11.04 -18.01 7.63
CA PHE A 402 -10.37 -16.96 8.40
C PHE A 402 -10.17 -15.68 7.58
N LEU A 403 -9.55 -15.77 6.41
CA LEU A 403 -9.21 -14.60 5.59
C LEU A 403 -10.45 -13.88 5.06
N MET A 404 -11.49 -14.61 4.66
CA MET A 404 -12.73 -14.00 4.17
C MET A 404 -13.54 -13.36 5.31
N HIS A 405 -13.51 -13.97 6.49
CA HIS A 405 -14.08 -13.37 7.70
C HIS A 405 -13.36 -12.08 8.07
N GLU A 406 -12.03 -12.10 8.09
CA GLU A 406 -11.20 -10.92 8.35
C GLU A 406 -11.49 -9.81 7.33
N HIS A 407 -11.55 -10.14 6.05
CA HIS A 407 -11.94 -9.20 5.00
C HIS A 407 -13.31 -8.56 5.25
N GLN A 408 -14.34 -9.38 5.52
CA GLN A 408 -15.68 -8.86 5.81
C GLN A 408 -15.69 -8.00 7.08
N SER A 409 -14.95 -8.40 8.11
CA SER A 409 -14.81 -7.65 9.36
C SER A 409 -14.19 -6.27 9.12
N LEU A 410 -13.05 -6.22 8.42
CA LEU A 410 -12.39 -4.97 8.07
C LEU A 410 -13.27 -4.08 7.16
N ALA A 411 -14.01 -4.68 6.23
CA ALA A 411 -14.95 -3.94 5.38
C ALA A 411 -16.12 -3.35 6.20
N CYS A 412 -16.65 -4.07 7.19
CA CYS A 412 -17.70 -3.56 8.07
C CYS A 412 -17.21 -2.36 8.90
N VAL A 413 -15.94 -2.40 9.31
CA VAL A 413 -15.30 -1.32 10.07
C VAL A 413 -15.04 -0.10 9.18
N ALA A 414 -14.38 -0.30 8.03
CA ALA A 414 -13.93 0.78 7.17
C ALA A 414 -15.06 1.39 6.32
N TYR A 415 -15.99 0.57 5.84
CA TYR A 415 -17.01 0.97 4.87
C TYR A 415 -18.43 0.47 5.24
N PRO A 416 -18.92 0.78 6.46
CA PRO A 416 -20.19 0.26 6.96
C PRO A 416 -21.38 0.54 6.04
N ARG A 417 -21.46 1.74 5.42
CA ARG A 417 -22.60 2.11 4.57
C ARG A 417 -22.58 1.36 3.25
N SER A 418 -21.40 1.18 2.66
CA SER A 418 -21.18 0.44 1.43
C SER A 418 -21.47 -1.04 1.61
N VAL A 419 -21.05 -1.62 2.74
CA VAL A 419 -21.35 -3.02 3.10
C VAL A 419 -22.86 -3.27 3.14
N VAL A 420 -23.61 -2.38 3.81
CA VAL A 420 -25.07 -2.47 3.90
C VAL A 420 -25.72 -2.26 2.54
N ALA A 421 -25.36 -1.20 1.82
CA ALA A 421 -25.97 -0.85 0.53
C ALA A 421 -25.71 -1.90 -0.56
N ALA A 422 -24.54 -2.54 -0.53
CA ALA A 422 -24.16 -3.60 -1.45
C ALA A 422 -24.78 -4.96 -1.11
N GLY A 423 -25.29 -5.14 0.10
CA GLY A 423 -25.66 -6.47 0.60
C GLY A 423 -24.46 -7.43 0.61
N LEU A 424 -23.27 -6.93 1.01
CA LEU A 424 -22.04 -7.72 1.03
C LEU A 424 -22.20 -8.99 1.89
N LEU A 425 -22.88 -8.84 3.02
CA LEU A 425 -23.13 -9.90 4.01
C LEU A 425 -24.41 -10.72 3.74
N GLY A 426 -25.14 -10.43 2.66
CA GLY A 426 -26.41 -11.11 2.36
C GLY A 426 -26.21 -12.40 1.56
N PRO A 427 -26.97 -13.49 1.85
CA PRO A 427 -28.06 -13.60 2.83
C PRO A 427 -27.61 -13.86 4.29
N SER A 428 -26.38 -14.31 4.48
CA SER A 428 -25.65 -14.30 5.75
C SER A 428 -24.16 -14.13 5.47
N PRO A 429 -23.34 -13.60 6.39
CA PRO A 429 -21.92 -13.38 6.17
C PRO A 429 -21.20 -14.62 5.62
N ARG A 430 -21.45 -15.77 6.28
CA ARG A 430 -20.93 -17.08 5.91
C ARG A 430 -21.37 -17.51 4.52
N GLN A 431 -22.66 -17.42 4.21
CA GLN A 431 -23.17 -17.83 2.90
C GLN A 431 -22.60 -16.93 1.79
N ALA A 432 -22.54 -15.62 2.02
CA ALA A 432 -21.96 -14.68 1.06
C ALA A 432 -20.47 -14.96 0.78
N ALA A 433 -19.71 -15.31 1.84
CA ALA A 433 -18.32 -15.71 1.70
C ALA A 433 -18.20 -17.04 0.93
N ARG A 434 -19.00 -18.05 1.29
CA ARG A 434 -19.05 -19.35 0.59
C ARG A 434 -19.37 -19.19 -0.90
N ASP A 435 -20.43 -18.44 -1.22
CA ASP A 435 -20.86 -18.20 -2.60
C ASP A 435 -19.77 -17.50 -3.40
N ARG A 436 -19.09 -16.51 -2.80
CA ARG A 436 -17.98 -15.83 -3.43
C ARG A 436 -16.78 -16.76 -3.66
N LEU A 437 -16.43 -17.58 -2.68
CA LEU A 437 -15.35 -18.57 -2.81
C LEU A 437 -15.63 -19.52 -3.99
N VAL A 438 -16.86 -20.06 -4.09
CA VAL A 438 -17.25 -20.93 -5.19
C VAL A 438 -17.15 -20.22 -6.54
N ALA A 439 -17.63 -18.98 -6.63
CA ALA A 439 -17.56 -18.19 -7.86
C ALA A 439 -16.10 -17.97 -8.32
N GLU A 440 -15.20 -17.65 -7.39
CA GLU A 440 -13.79 -17.41 -7.68
C GLU A 440 -13.04 -18.69 -8.05
N VAL A 441 -13.29 -19.80 -7.36
CA VAL A 441 -12.73 -21.11 -7.74
C VAL A 441 -13.22 -21.51 -9.13
N THR A 442 -14.51 -21.28 -9.44
CA THR A 442 -15.08 -21.55 -10.77
C THR A 442 -14.37 -20.72 -11.85
N ALA A 443 -14.11 -19.44 -11.59
CA ALA A 443 -13.45 -18.55 -12.53
C ALA A 443 -11.97 -18.92 -12.75
N LEU A 444 -11.25 -19.27 -11.70
CA LEU A 444 -9.83 -19.66 -11.76
C LEU A 444 -9.62 -21.07 -12.32
N HIS A 445 -10.58 -21.98 -12.09
CA HIS A 445 -10.50 -23.38 -12.49
C HIS A 445 -11.77 -23.84 -13.24
N PRO A 446 -12.04 -23.30 -14.44
CA PRO A 446 -13.29 -23.56 -15.17
C PRO A 446 -13.50 -25.01 -15.62
N LYS A 447 -12.46 -25.85 -15.49
CA LYS A 447 -12.50 -27.29 -15.81
C LYS A 447 -12.61 -28.19 -14.58
N ALA A 448 -12.56 -27.63 -13.37
CA ALA A 448 -12.64 -28.42 -12.14
C ALA A 448 -14.07 -28.90 -11.89
N ASP A 449 -14.22 -30.14 -11.43
CA ASP A 449 -15.50 -30.66 -10.98
C ASP A 449 -15.78 -30.22 -9.53
N LEU A 450 -16.49 -29.10 -9.40
CA LEU A 450 -16.88 -28.55 -8.10
C LEU A 450 -18.06 -29.32 -7.45
N THR A 451 -18.59 -30.35 -8.11
CA THR A 451 -19.60 -31.25 -7.53
C THR A 451 -18.95 -32.48 -6.88
N ALA A 452 -17.65 -32.69 -7.10
CA ALA A 452 -16.92 -33.79 -6.52
C ALA A 452 -16.90 -33.72 -4.98
N LYS A 453 -17.03 -34.89 -4.35
CA LYS A 453 -17.08 -35.04 -2.88
C LYS A 453 -15.98 -34.26 -2.13
N PRO A 454 -14.69 -34.29 -2.54
CA PRO A 454 -13.64 -33.54 -1.84
C PRO A 454 -13.91 -32.04 -1.77
N PHE A 455 -14.43 -31.44 -2.84
CA PHE A 455 -14.74 -30.01 -2.86
C PHE A 455 -15.97 -29.70 -2.02
N THR A 456 -17.03 -30.51 -2.10
CA THR A 456 -18.22 -30.33 -1.26
C THR A 456 -17.93 -30.53 0.22
N ASP A 457 -17.07 -31.50 0.57
CA ASP A 457 -16.60 -31.71 1.95
C ASP A 457 -15.79 -30.49 2.44
N MET A 458 -14.93 -29.93 1.58
CA MET A 458 -14.19 -28.70 1.89
C MET A 458 -15.13 -27.52 2.18
N LEU A 459 -16.20 -27.34 1.40
CA LEU A 459 -17.18 -26.28 1.67
C LEU A 459 -17.94 -26.48 2.98
N ALA A 460 -18.24 -27.74 3.35
CA ALA A 460 -18.85 -28.04 4.64
C ALA A 460 -17.89 -27.74 5.81
N LEU A 461 -16.60 -28.03 5.65
CA LEU A 461 -15.55 -27.64 6.61
C LEU A 461 -15.42 -26.11 6.68
N PHE A 462 -15.45 -25.42 5.54
CA PHE A 462 -15.42 -23.96 5.49
C PHE A 462 -16.57 -23.36 6.31
N ASP A 463 -17.79 -23.88 6.18
CA ASP A 463 -18.95 -23.39 6.93
C ASP A 463 -18.82 -23.60 8.44
N THR A 464 -18.20 -24.71 8.85
CA THR A 464 -17.89 -25.01 10.25
C THR A 464 -16.82 -24.05 10.79
N GLU A 465 -15.70 -23.93 10.09
CA GLU A 465 -14.57 -23.07 10.49
C GLU A 465 -15.03 -21.60 10.55
N TYR A 466 -15.76 -21.12 9.53
CA TYR A 466 -16.32 -19.76 9.51
C TYR A 466 -17.30 -19.54 10.66
N GLY A 467 -18.17 -20.52 10.93
CA GLY A 467 -19.16 -20.45 12.01
C GLY A 467 -18.54 -20.41 13.42
N GLY A 468 -17.29 -20.86 13.57
CA GLY A 468 -16.53 -20.80 14.82
C GLY A 468 -15.82 -19.46 15.07
N LEU A 469 -15.81 -18.55 14.09
CA LEU A 469 -15.19 -17.23 14.22
C LEU A 469 -16.12 -16.24 14.92
N ALA A 470 -15.54 -15.17 15.48
CA ALA A 470 -16.28 -14.12 16.18
C ALA A 470 -17.36 -13.46 15.29
N GLY A 471 -18.35 -12.81 15.91
CA GLY A 471 -19.32 -12.00 15.16
C GLY A 471 -18.65 -10.87 14.38
N LEU A 472 -19.25 -10.46 13.26
CA LEU A 472 -18.78 -9.29 12.52
C LEU A 472 -19.11 -7.99 13.27
N PRO A 473 -18.29 -6.93 13.12
CA PRO A 473 -18.57 -5.61 13.69
C PRO A 473 -19.89 -4.99 13.21
N ASP A 474 -20.51 -4.15 14.04
CA ASP A 474 -21.74 -3.45 13.69
C ASP A 474 -21.50 -2.40 12.58
N THR A 475 -22.32 -2.45 11.54
CA THR A 475 -22.32 -1.51 10.41
C THR A 475 -23.12 -0.23 10.68
N ASN A 476 -23.66 -0.04 11.88
CA ASN A 476 -24.37 1.20 12.24
C ASN A 476 -23.46 2.33 12.75
N ARG A 477 -22.14 2.12 12.79
CA ARG A 477 -21.19 3.13 13.25
C ARG A 477 -21.08 4.34 12.31
N SER A 478 -20.73 5.49 12.88
CA SER A 478 -20.39 6.69 12.10
C SER A 478 -19.09 6.43 11.31
N ASN A 479 -19.00 6.98 10.11
CA ASN A 479 -17.86 6.82 9.22
C ASN A 479 -17.21 8.17 8.88
N GLU A 480 -17.19 9.11 9.83
CA GLU A 480 -16.77 10.50 9.62
C GLU A 480 -15.33 10.65 9.07
N TRP A 481 -14.44 9.68 9.32
CA TRP A 481 -13.08 9.67 8.78
C TRP A 481 -13.03 9.75 7.24
N VAL A 482 -14.09 9.31 6.53
CA VAL A 482 -14.10 9.30 5.05
C VAL A 482 -14.16 10.69 4.43
N ALA A 483 -14.49 11.72 5.22
CA ALA A 483 -14.40 13.12 4.81
C ALA A 483 -12.97 13.45 4.33
N ASP A 484 -11.97 12.85 4.97
CA ASP A 484 -10.55 13.09 4.71
C ASP A 484 -9.84 11.92 4.01
N ALA A 485 -10.58 10.93 3.49
CA ALA A 485 -9.99 9.72 2.90
C ALA A 485 -9.12 9.96 1.66
N ASP A 486 -9.22 11.15 1.05
CA ASP A 486 -8.37 11.61 -0.06
C ASP A 486 -7.29 12.62 0.37
N ASN A 487 -7.37 13.17 1.58
CA ASN A 487 -6.50 14.23 2.03
C ASN A 487 -5.17 13.67 2.59
N ASP A 488 -4.08 14.27 2.10
CA ASP A 488 -2.65 14.14 2.39
C ASP A 488 -2.08 12.75 2.65
N PRO A 489 -1.56 12.08 1.60
CA PRO A 489 -0.68 10.94 1.77
C PRO A 489 0.66 11.32 2.44
N LEU A 490 0.91 12.59 2.74
CA LEU A 490 2.16 13.15 3.21
C LEU A 490 2.16 13.31 4.73
N VAL A 491 3.08 12.62 5.38
CA VAL A 491 3.47 12.84 6.78
C VAL A 491 4.93 13.27 6.78
N VAL A 492 5.22 14.40 7.42
CA VAL A 492 6.58 14.86 7.65
C VAL A 492 6.85 14.90 9.14
N THR A 493 7.94 14.28 9.57
CA THR A 493 8.43 14.39 10.95
C THR A 493 9.74 15.14 10.95
N TRP A 494 9.78 16.23 11.72
CA TRP A 494 11.01 16.96 12.00
C TRP A 494 11.57 16.56 13.37
N THR A 495 12.88 16.41 13.44
CA THR A 495 13.62 16.26 14.68
C THR A 495 14.89 17.07 14.55
N GLN A 496 15.17 17.92 15.54
CA GLN A 496 16.32 18.80 15.52
C GLN A 496 17.63 18.06 15.21
N GLY A 497 18.41 18.60 14.27
CA GLY A 497 19.70 18.04 13.85
C GLY A 497 19.62 16.75 13.05
N ARG A 498 18.41 16.27 12.71
CA ARG A 498 18.20 15.09 11.86
C ARG A 498 17.58 15.47 10.52
N PRO A 499 17.87 14.72 9.45
CA PRO A 499 17.11 14.83 8.20
C PRO A 499 15.62 14.61 8.47
N LEU A 500 14.76 15.34 7.74
CA LEU A 500 13.31 15.09 7.74
C LEU A 500 13.01 13.63 7.40
N ASP A 501 12.09 13.05 8.16
CA ASP A 501 11.45 11.77 7.81
C ASP A 501 10.18 12.09 7.02
N VAL A 502 10.20 11.83 5.71
CA VAL A 502 9.10 12.17 4.80
C VAL A 502 8.43 10.90 4.30
N ASN A 503 7.23 10.66 4.81
CA ASN A 503 6.40 9.51 4.49
C ASN A 503 5.30 9.97 3.54
N GLY A 504 5.47 9.75 2.24
CA GLY A 504 4.40 9.98 1.28
C GLY A 504 4.64 11.00 0.19
N ARG A 505 3.55 11.58 -0.31
CA ARG A 505 3.55 12.67 -1.29
C ARG A 505 2.42 13.65 -1.05
N ALA A 506 2.70 14.91 -1.35
CA ALA A 506 1.66 15.91 -1.48
C ALA A 506 0.64 15.52 -2.56
N PRO A 507 -0.64 15.87 -2.39
CA PRO A 507 -1.66 15.63 -3.40
C PRO A 507 -1.35 16.39 -4.69
N ALA A 508 -1.70 15.81 -5.84
CA ALA A 508 -1.56 16.48 -7.12
C ALA A 508 -2.45 17.73 -7.17
N PRO A 509 -2.06 18.79 -7.90
CA PRO A 509 -2.92 19.94 -8.10
C PRO A 509 -4.27 19.55 -8.70
N GLY A 510 -5.33 20.28 -8.33
CA GLY A 510 -6.62 20.15 -8.99
C GLY A 510 -6.48 20.26 -10.51
N GLY A 511 -7.23 19.45 -11.26
CA GLY A 511 -7.14 19.39 -12.73
C GLY A 511 -6.03 18.48 -13.27
N VAL A 512 -5.24 17.83 -12.41
CA VAL A 512 -4.27 16.79 -12.79
C VAL A 512 -4.85 15.41 -12.47
N ALA A 513 -4.79 14.47 -13.43
CA ALA A 513 -5.29 13.12 -13.19
C ALA A 513 -4.25 12.25 -12.46
N GLY A 514 -4.70 11.56 -11.40
CA GLY A 514 -3.83 10.70 -10.60
C GLY A 514 -2.82 11.51 -9.78
N MET A 515 -1.53 11.13 -9.84
CA MET A 515 -0.45 11.86 -9.15
C MET A 515 0.21 12.93 -10.05
N GLY A 516 -0.07 12.92 -11.35
CA GLY A 516 0.71 13.69 -12.34
C GLY A 516 2.16 13.25 -12.49
N SER A 517 2.89 13.98 -13.32
CA SER A 517 4.33 13.88 -13.52
C SER A 517 5.01 15.04 -12.78
N HIS A 518 5.90 14.76 -11.83
CA HIS A 518 6.64 15.80 -11.14
C HIS A 518 7.82 16.26 -11.99
N THR A 519 7.91 17.55 -12.28
CA THR A 519 8.98 18.08 -13.12
C THR A 519 10.33 18.02 -12.43
N THR A 520 10.37 18.23 -11.11
CA THR A 520 11.51 17.88 -10.26
C THR A 520 11.13 16.66 -9.42
N SER A 521 11.98 15.63 -9.46
CA SER A 521 11.74 14.40 -8.69
C SER A 521 11.42 14.72 -7.22
N TRP A 522 10.39 14.06 -6.69
CA TRP A 522 9.88 14.31 -5.34
C TRP A 522 10.98 14.15 -4.27
N ILE A 523 11.83 13.14 -4.42
CA ILE A 523 12.94 12.88 -3.49
C ILE A 523 13.96 14.02 -3.43
N ILE A 524 14.22 14.71 -4.55
CA ILE A 524 15.11 15.88 -4.56
C ILE A 524 14.47 17.06 -3.83
N GLN A 525 13.15 17.25 -3.98
CA GLN A 525 12.43 18.27 -3.22
C GLN A 525 12.49 17.98 -1.71
N CYS A 526 12.16 16.76 -1.29
CA CYS A 526 12.24 16.37 0.12
C CYS A 526 13.64 16.52 0.69
N LYS A 527 14.69 16.11 -0.06
CA LYS A 527 16.08 16.30 0.37
C LYS A 527 16.44 17.78 0.50
N ALA A 528 16.04 18.62 -0.46
CA ALA A 528 16.30 20.05 -0.40
C ALA A 528 15.69 20.69 0.86
N VAL A 529 14.43 20.37 1.18
CA VAL A 529 13.78 20.85 2.42
C VAL A 529 14.44 20.26 3.66
N SER A 530 14.77 18.97 3.65
CA SER A 530 15.50 18.30 4.72
C SER A 530 16.84 18.99 5.02
N ARG A 531 17.57 19.42 3.98
CA ARG A 531 18.81 20.18 4.12
C ARG A 531 18.61 21.59 4.67
N MET A 532 17.51 22.26 4.33
CA MET A 532 17.17 23.55 4.94
C MET A 532 16.95 23.42 6.44
N LEU A 533 16.31 22.34 6.89
CA LEU A 533 15.86 22.20 8.28
C LEU A 533 16.83 21.45 9.19
N VAL A 534 17.70 20.59 8.65
CA VAL A 534 18.68 19.84 9.46
C VAL A 534 19.69 20.77 10.14
N THR A 535 19.98 21.92 9.52
CA THR A 535 20.90 22.93 10.05
C THR A 535 20.24 23.92 11.00
N ALA A 536 18.91 23.85 11.18
CA ALA A 536 18.21 24.76 12.07
C ALA A 536 18.58 24.44 13.54
N PRO A 537 19.13 25.42 14.30
CA PRO A 537 19.59 25.19 15.66
C PRO A 537 18.46 25.01 16.68
N ASN A 538 17.21 25.32 16.33
CA ASN A 538 16.02 25.16 17.16
C ASN A 538 14.75 25.31 16.29
N GLU A 539 13.58 25.10 16.88
CA GLU A 539 12.28 25.21 16.20
C GLU A 539 12.02 26.60 15.62
N GLY A 540 12.30 27.67 16.37
CA GLY A 540 12.10 29.04 15.90
C GLY A 540 12.91 29.35 14.64
N ALA A 541 14.14 28.87 14.55
CA ALA A 541 14.96 29.00 13.35
C ALA A 541 14.45 28.11 12.19
N ALA A 542 13.87 26.94 12.49
CA ALA A 542 13.25 26.09 11.48
C ALA A 542 11.99 26.74 10.88
N PHE A 543 11.10 27.30 11.72
CA PHE A 543 9.96 28.11 11.26
C PHE A 543 10.42 29.28 10.40
N ALA A 544 11.35 30.11 10.88
CA ALA A 544 11.86 31.25 10.13
C ALA A 544 12.46 30.85 8.77
N THR A 545 13.10 29.68 8.69
CA THR A 545 13.64 29.14 7.43
C THR A 545 12.52 28.78 6.44
N LEU A 546 11.42 28.19 6.92
CA LEU A 546 10.25 27.87 6.09
C LEU A 546 9.50 29.13 5.67
N ASP A 547 9.33 30.09 6.58
CA ASP A 547 8.70 31.38 6.31
C ASP A 547 9.43 32.15 5.21
N GLU A 548 10.76 32.27 5.33
CA GLU A 548 11.60 32.92 4.32
C GLU A 548 11.48 32.18 2.98
N ALA A 549 11.44 30.85 3.00
CA ALA A 549 11.32 30.05 1.80
C ALA A 549 9.98 30.25 1.10
N VAL A 550 8.84 30.24 1.83
CA VAL A 550 7.52 30.55 1.28
C VAL A 550 7.51 31.96 0.66
N ALA A 551 8.00 32.96 1.39
CA ALA A 551 8.04 34.34 0.90
C ALA A 551 8.88 34.47 -0.39
N LYS A 552 10.03 33.81 -0.44
CA LYS A 552 10.91 33.79 -1.62
C LYS A 552 10.27 33.11 -2.82
N GLU A 553 9.59 31.98 -2.62
CA GLU A 553 8.93 31.25 -3.71
C GLU A 553 7.71 31.99 -4.25
N LEU A 554 6.89 32.60 -3.37
CA LEU A 554 5.76 33.46 -3.78
C LEU A 554 6.23 34.69 -4.57
N ALA A 555 7.44 35.17 -4.32
CA ALA A 555 8.07 36.26 -5.07
C ALA A 555 8.88 35.80 -6.31
N SER A 556 9.00 34.49 -6.53
CA SER A 556 9.88 33.92 -7.56
C SER A 556 9.35 34.05 -8.99
N ASP A 557 10.23 33.80 -9.97
CA ASP A 557 9.83 33.69 -11.38
C ASP A 557 8.91 32.48 -11.64
N VAL A 558 8.98 31.43 -10.81
CA VAL A 558 8.11 30.25 -10.89
C VAL A 558 6.66 30.65 -10.63
N MET A 559 6.41 31.48 -9.61
CA MET A 559 5.07 31.97 -9.30
C MET A 559 4.49 32.82 -10.44
N ARG A 560 5.32 33.44 -11.29
CA ARG A 560 4.87 34.22 -12.46
C ARG A 560 4.37 33.36 -13.61
N LEU A 561 4.55 32.04 -13.55
CA LEU A 561 3.94 31.09 -14.48
C LEU A 561 2.47 30.79 -14.13
N ASP A 562 1.93 31.36 -13.03
CA ASP A 562 0.51 31.33 -12.68
C ASP A 562 -0.43 31.70 -13.85
N THR A 563 -0.04 32.70 -14.63
CA THR A 563 -0.76 33.14 -15.83
C THR A 563 -0.74 32.16 -16.98
N LEU A 564 0.20 31.20 -16.97
CA LEU A 564 0.39 30.20 -18.01
C LEU A 564 -0.14 28.82 -17.60
N LEU A 565 -0.74 28.65 -16.43
CA LEU A 565 -1.29 27.35 -16.04
C LEU A 565 -2.40 26.86 -17.00
N PRO A 566 -2.51 25.53 -17.21
CA PRO A 566 -3.63 24.92 -17.89
C PRO A 566 -4.97 25.35 -17.29
N LEU A 567 -5.95 25.62 -18.15
CA LEU A 567 -7.23 26.19 -17.72
C LEU A 567 -7.96 25.24 -16.78
N ALA A 568 -7.90 23.93 -17.04
CA ALA A 568 -8.46 22.90 -16.18
C ALA A 568 -7.92 22.97 -14.75
N GLN A 569 -6.62 23.25 -14.57
CA GLN A 569 -6.03 23.38 -13.24
C GLN A 569 -6.41 24.68 -12.54
N LEU A 570 -6.46 25.79 -13.30
CA LEU A 570 -6.91 27.08 -12.78
C LEU A 570 -8.37 27.02 -12.31
N GLN A 571 -9.25 26.41 -13.11
CA GLN A 571 -10.67 26.23 -12.79
C GLN A 571 -10.90 25.24 -11.64
N ALA A 572 -10.04 24.23 -11.52
CA ALA A 572 -10.05 23.30 -10.40
C ALA A 572 -9.43 23.90 -9.11
N GLY A 573 -9.09 25.19 -9.10
CA GLY A 573 -8.70 25.90 -7.89
C GLY A 573 -7.25 25.72 -7.46
N GLN A 574 -6.33 25.29 -8.34
CA GLN A 574 -4.91 25.10 -7.98
C GLN A 574 -4.30 26.32 -7.27
N LEU A 575 -4.64 27.54 -7.69
CA LEU A 575 -4.11 28.75 -7.06
C LEU A 575 -4.66 28.98 -5.64
N HIS A 576 -5.92 28.64 -5.36
CA HIS A 576 -6.45 28.72 -3.99
C HIS A 576 -5.70 27.73 -3.10
N ALA A 577 -5.63 26.46 -3.52
CA ALA A 577 -4.90 25.42 -2.79
C ALA A 577 -3.43 25.79 -2.56
N LEU A 578 -2.76 26.43 -3.52
CA LEU A 578 -1.38 26.90 -3.38
C LEU A 578 -1.27 27.93 -2.24
N PHE A 579 -2.18 28.91 -2.20
CA PHE A 579 -2.16 29.93 -1.15
C PHE A 579 -2.60 29.36 0.21
N ASP A 580 -3.54 28.42 0.24
CA ASP A 580 -3.92 27.68 1.44
C ASP A 580 -2.70 26.95 2.02
N ALA A 581 -1.99 26.15 1.22
CA ALA A 581 -0.79 25.44 1.67
C ALA A 581 0.34 26.40 2.12
N ALA A 582 0.44 27.58 1.50
CA ALA A 582 1.36 28.62 1.96
C ALA A 582 0.96 29.17 3.33
N VAL A 583 -0.33 29.41 3.58
CA VAL A 583 -0.82 29.83 4.90
C VAL A 583 -0.62 28.73 5.93
N GLU A 584 -0.99 27.48 5.61
CA GLU A 584 -0.76 26.31 6.47
C GLU A 584 0.71 26.20 6.89
N THR A 585 1.65 26.51 6.00
CA THR A 585 3.07 26.57 6.35
C THR A 585 3.37 27.66 7.39
N LEU A 586 2.85 28.87 7.16
CA LEU A 586 3.15 30.08 7.94
C LEU A 586 2.40 30.15 9.28
N THR A 587 1.31 29.39 9.43
CA THR A 587 0.47 29.38 10.63
C THR A 587 0.50 28.04 11.37
N ALA A 588 1.37 27.12 10.96
CA ALA A 588 1.55 25.84 11.62
C ALA A 588 2.05 26.01 13.06
N GLU A 589 1.58 25.13 13.95
CA GLU A 589 1.97 25.15 15.37
C GLU A 589 3.23 24.32 15.61
N THR A 590 3.52 23.37 14.72
CA THR A 590 4.73 22.54 14.77
C THR A 590 5.57 22.64 13.50
N VAL A 591 6.88 22.41 13.61
CA VAL A 591 7.79 22.38 12.45
C VAL A 591 7.43 21.25 11.47
N SER A 592 6.88 20.14 11.97
CA SER A 592 6.41 19.01 11.17
C SER A 592 5.22 19.39 10.27
N GLU A 593 4.25 20.12 10.83
CA GLU A 593 3.12 20.68 10.07
C GLU A 593 3.60 21.73 9.08
N ALA A 594 4.47 22.66 9.50
CA ALA A 594 5.03 23.68 8.62
C ALA A 594 5.77 23.05 7.43
N ALA A 595 6.57 22.02 7.67
CA ALA A 595 7.30 21.31 6.62
C ALA A 595 6.36 20.52 5.69
N THR A 596 5.27 19.97 6.23
CA THR A 596 4.20 19.31 5.44
C THR A 596 3.53 20.32 4.53
N GLY A 597 3.05 21.45 5.08
CA GLY A 597 2.48 22.56 4.33
C GLY A 597 3.43 23.08 3.27
N TYR A 598 4.72 23.23 3.58
CA TYR A 598 5.70 23.75 2.63
C TYR A 598 5.92 22.80 1.46
N LEU A 599 6.00 21.49 1.71
CA LEU A 599 6.11 20.49 0.65
C LEU A 599 4.84 20.42 -0.22
N CYS A 600 3.65 20.59 0.37
CA CYS A 600 2.39 20.73 -0.36
C CYS A 600 2.38 22.00 -1.23
N PHE A 601 2.74 23.15 -0.66
CA PHE A 601 2.88 24.43 -1.35
C PHE A 601 3.82 24.30 -2.56
N ARG A 602 5.00 23.69 -2.38
CA ARG A 602 5.95 23.45 -3.47
C ARG A 602 5.38 22.55 -4.56
N ASN A 603 4.60 21.53 -4.20
CA ASN A 603 3.96 20.64 -5.17
C ASN A 603 2.88 21.34 -6.01
N LEU A 604 2.30 22.41 -5.46
CA LEU A 604 1.27 23.22 -6.09
C LEU A 604 1.83 24.39 -6.90
N LEU A 605 3.12 24.74 -6.76
CA LEU A 605 3.78 25.76 -7.59
C LEU A 605 3.55 25.49 -9.08
N PRO A 606 3.39 26.53 -9.91
CA PRO A 606 3.15 26.35 -11.33
C PRO A 606 4.16 25.41 -12.00
N TYR A 607 3.62 24.41 -12.71
CA TYR A 607 4.38 23.36 -13.40
C TYR A 607 5.31 22.52 -12.48
N ALA A 608 5.11 22.50 -11.17
CA ALA A 608 5.78 21.53 -10.30
C ALA A 608 5.29 20.10 -10.57
N THR A 609 3.99 19.96 -10.80
CA THR A 609 3.32 18.72 -11.19
C THR A 609 2.43 18.99 -12.41
N VAL A 610 2.56 18.16 -13.45
CA VAL A 610 1.84 18.31 -14.73
C VAL A 610 1.06 17.04 -15.06
N ASP A 611 -0.05 17.14 -15.82
CA ASP A 611 -0.82 15.97 -16.26
C ASP A 611 -0.25 15.29 -17.53
N ALA A 612 0.70 15.94 -18.19
CA ALA A 612 1.34 15.42 -19.39
C ALA A 612 2.48 14.43 -19.07
N GLY A 613 2.76 13.54 -20.03
CA GLY A 613 3.92 12.66 -20.02
C GLY A 613 3.74 11.33 -19.28
N ASN A 614 4.86 10.68 -18.98
CA ASN A 614 4.90 9.34 -18.42
C ASN A 614 4.73 9.37 -16.89
N ARG A 615 3.59 8.87 -16.41
CA ARG A 615 3.23 8.79 -14.99
C ARG A 615 4.02 7.76 -14.17
N ALA A 616 4.99 7.06 -14.78
CA ALA A 616 5.79 6.03 -14.12
C ALA A 616 6.80 6.55 -13.09
N GLY A 617 6.97 7.87 -12.96
CA GLY A 617 7.95 8.48 -12.04
C GLY A 617 9.38 8.23 -12.52
N GLN A 618 9.88 9.07 -13.42
CA GLN A 618 11.27 8.97 -13.89
C GLN A 618 12.23 9.53 -12.84
N GLY A 619 13.34 8.83 -12.61
CA GLY A 619 14.49 9.38 -11.87
C GLY A 619 14.29 9.66 -10.38
N GLU A 620 13.38 8.95 -9.71
CA GLU A 620 13.18 9.09 -8.26
C GLU A 620 14.30 8.42 -7.46
N ARG A 621 15.49 8.99 -7.57
CA ARG A 621 16.67 8.58 -6.84
C ARG A 621 17.32 9.81 -6.24
N GLY A 622 17.63 9.72 -4.96
CA GLY A 622 18.19 10.85 -4.22
C GLY A 622 19.64 11.17 -4.62
N ASP A 623 20.31 10.26 -5.34
CA ASP A 623 21.66 10.37 -5.88
C ASP A 623 21.66 10.56 -7.41
N GLY A 624 20.49 10.76 -8.02
CA GLY A 624 20.39 11.00 -9.46
C GLY A 624 21.03 12.32 -9.87
N THR A 625 21.54 12.36 -11.10
CA THR A 625 22.10 13.56 -11.73
C THR A 625 21.02 14.63 -11.95
N LEU A 626 21.46 15.84 -12.25
CA LEU A 626 20.58 16.96 -12.58
C LEU A 626 19.60 16.60 -13.73
N THR A 627 20.09 15.91 -14.76
CA THR A 627 19.25 15.52 -15.90
C THR A 627 18.32 14.36 -15.56
N GLU A 628 18.77 13.38 -14.77
CA GLU A 628 17.93 12.24 -14.40
C GLU A 628 16.77 12.63 -13.48
N THR A 629 16.97 13.64 -12.63
CA THR A 629 15.98 14.06 -11.63
C THR A 629 15.05 15.18 -12.10
N PHE A 630 15.18 15.60 -13.37
CA PHE A 630 14.33 16.58 -14.03
C PHE A 630 13.55 15.91 -15.18
N ASP A 631 12.23 15.81 -15.03
CA ASP A 631 11.36 15.25 -16.08
C ASP A 631 11.12 16.27 -17.20
N THR A 632 12.19 16.50 -17.97
CA THR A 632 12.22 17.44 -19.09
C THR A 632 11.12 17.11 -20.08
N LYS A 633 10.89 15.82 -20.35
CA LYS A 633 9.93 15.38 -21.36
C LYS A 633 8.49 15.68 -20.96
N SER A 634 8.09 15.35 -19.73
CA SER A 634 6.74 15.66 -19.25
C SER A 634 6.50 17.17 -19.21
N LEU A 635 7.52 17.96 -18.84
CA LEU A 635 7.42 19.42 -18.90
C LEU A 635 7.33 19.95 -20.34
N GLU A 636 8.09 19.39 -21.29
CA GLU A 636 8.04 19.78 -22.71
C GLU A 636 6.66 19.52 -23.30
N ASP A 637 6.08 18.37 -22.99
CA ASP A 637 4.74 18.00 -23.43
C ASP A 637 3.68 18.93 -22.82
N ALA A 638 3.77 19.22 -21.51
CA ALA A 638 2.86 20.15 -20.84
C ALA A 638 2.98 21.58 -21.38
N ALA A 639 4.20 22.05 -21.61
CA ALA A 639 4.47 23.40 -22.11
C ALA A 639 4.02 23.58 -23.57
N THR A 640 4.20 22.54 -24.39
CA THR A 640 3.72 22.50 -25.79
C THR A 640 2.20 22.46 -25.84
N LEU A 641 1.57 21.63 -25.01
CA LEU A 641 0.12 21.57 -24.87
C LEU A 641 -0.44 22.95 -24.50
N GLN A 642 0.14 23.61 -23.51
CA GLN A 642 -0.29 24.93 -23.08
C GLN A 642 -0.18 25.98 -24.19
N ALA A 643 0.94 26.00 -24.94
CA ALA A 643 1.11 26.93 -26.05
C ALA A 643 0.02 26.73 -27.13
N ARG A 644 -0.37 25.48 -27.37
CA ARG A 644 -1.46 25.13 -28.28
C ARG A 644 -2.82 25.56 -27.72
N GLU A 645 -3.11 25.28 -26.45
CA GLU A 645 -4.38 25.65 -25.79
C GLU A 645 -4.59 27.17 -25.76
N LEU A 646 -3.55 27.96 -25.44
CA LEU A 646 -3.64 29.43 -25.50
C LEU A 646 -3.94 29.95 -26.91
N THR A 647 -3.57 29.20 -27.95
CA THR A 647 -3.86 29.53 -29.34
C THR A 647 -5.27 29.10 -29.74
N GLN A 648 -5.67 27.87 -29.40
CA GLN A 648 -6.94 27.27 -29.83
C GLN A 648 -8.13 27.73 -28.98
N GLU A 649 -7.92 27.94 -27.68
CA GLU A 649 -8.95 28.27 -26.69
C GLU A 649 -8.79 29.68 -26.12
N ARG A 650 -8.16 30.58 -26.89
CA ARG A 650 -7.84 31.95 -26.48
C ARG A 650 -9.02 32.69 -25.86
N GLU A 651 -10.20 32.63 -26.48
CA GLU A 651 -11.40 33.31 -25.99
C GLU A 651 -11.90 32.73 -24.66
N THR A 652 -11.73 31.43 -24.44
CA THR A 652 -12.05 30.76 -23.17
C THR A 652 -11.15 31.29 -22.06
N TYR A 653 -9.84 31.40 -22.30
CA TYR A 653 -8.89 32.00 -21.37
C TYR A 653 -9.20 33.47 -21.07
N VAL A 654 -9.48 34.28 -22.10
CA VAL A 654 -9.81 35.71 -21.96
C VAL A 654 -11.02 35.92 -21.03
N LYS A 655 -11.99 35.00 -21.05
CA LYS A 655 -13.18 35.02 -20.19
C LYS A 655 -12.92 34.46 -18.80
N ALA A 656 -12.18 33.36 -18.69
CA ALA A 656 -11.98 32.65 -17.43
C ALA A 656 -11.00 33.36 -16.49
N LEU A 657 -9.87 33.87 -16.99
CA LEU A 657 -8.82 34.46 -16.14
C LEU A 657 -9.32 35.63 -15.26
N PRO A 658 -10.16 36.57 -15.72
CA PRO A 658 -10.74 37.60 -14.87
C PRO A 658 -11.67 37.06 -13.77
N LEU A 659 -12.41 35.97 -14.04
CA LEU A 659 -13.29 35.33 -13.06
C LEU A 659 -12.48 34.66 -11.95
N ILE A 660 -11.41 33.97 -12.32
CA ILE A 660 -10.50 33.33 -11.37
C ILE A 660 -9.78 34.38 -10.51
N ALA A 661 -9.35 35.48 -11.12
CA ALA A 661 -8.80 36.63 -10.39
C ALA A 661 -9.82 37.26 -9.42
N ALA A 662 -11.11 37.31 -9.80
CA ALA A 662 -12.16 37.81 -8.94
C ALA A 662 -12.41 36.87 -7.74
N SER A 663 -12.42 35.56 -7.98
CA SER A 663 -12.54 34.53 -6.92
C SER A 663 -11.42 34.67 -5.87
N LEU A 664 -10.16 34.80 -6.30
CA LEU A 664 -9.04 34.98 -5.37
C LEU A 664 -9.19 36.25 -4.50
N GLU A 665 -9.71 37.33 -5.08
CA GLU A 665 -9.96 38.58 -4.36
C GLU A 665 -11.22 38.55 -3.50
N GLU A 666 -12.17 37.69 -3.84
CA GLU A 666 -13.37 37.43 -3.03
C GLU A 666 -12.97 36.68 -1.76
N THR A 667 -12.13 35.64 -1.85
CA THR A 667 -11.55 34.97 -0.67
C THR A 667 -10.75 35.92 0.23
N LEU A 668 -10.07 36.93 -0.33
CA LEU A 668 -9.43 37.98 0.49
C LEU A 668 -10.43 38.92 1.18
N ARG A 669 -11.63 39.08 0.62
CA ARG A 669 -12.69 39.95 1.14
C ARG A 669 -13.63 39.22 2.10
N GLU A 670 -13.73 37.90 2.02
CA GLU A 670 -14.48 37.06 2.96
C GLU A 670 -13.98 37.30 4.39
N ASP A 671 -14.94 37.54 5.29
CA ASP A 671 -14.80 37.87 6.72
C ASP A 671 -13.69 38.88 7.04
N GLU A 672 -14.05 40.16 7.19
CA GLU A 672 -13.27 41.37 7.54
C GLU A 672 -11.97 41.17 8.36
N GLY A 673 -10.99 40.45 7.84
CA GLY A 673 -9.71 40.11 8.48
C GLY A 673 -9.60 38.71 9.12
N GLU A 674 -10.66 37.89 9.16
CA GLU A 674 -10.63 36.57 9.79
C GLU A 674 -10.13 35.46 8.87
N HIS A 675 -10.32 35.59 7.54
CA HIS A 675 -9.83 34.58 6.59
C HIS A 675 -8.31 34.38 6.75
N PRO A 676 -7.80 33.13 6.79
CA PRO A 676 -6.39 32.85 7.07
C PRO A 676 -5.40 33.59 6.16
N TRP A 677 -5.77 33.85 4.90
CA TRP A 677 -4.95 34.62 3.94
C TRP A 677 -4.68 36.06 4.39
N ASN A 678 -5.59 36.67 5.16
CA ASN A 678 -5.45 38.02 5.68
C ASN A 678 -4.52 38.11 6.89
N LYS A 679 -4.22 36.98 7.53
CA LYS A 679 -3.28 36.89 8.66
C LYS A 679 -1.81 36.93 8.23
N SER A 680 -1.53 36.62 6.96
CA SER A 680 -0.18 36.66 6.39
C SER A 680 -0.03 37.76 5.34
N ASP A 681 0.77 38.76 5.69
CA ASP A 681 1.06 39.91 4.83
C ASP A 681 1.73 39.50 3.51
N VAL A 682 2.54 38.44 3.56
CA VAL A 682 3.22 37.84 2.41
C VAL A 682 2.21 37.19 1.46
N VAL A 683 1.31 36.36 1.98
CA VAL A 683 0.28 35.68 1.18
C VAL A 683 -0.68 36.69 0.58
N ARG A 684 -1.22 37.61 1.40
CA ARG A 684 -2.12 38.68 0.94
C ARG A 684 -1.55 39.46 -0.25
N LYS A 685 -0.27 39.87 -0.17
CA LYS A 685 0.43 40.57 -1.27
C LYS A 685 0.60 39.68 -2.49
N ALA A 686 0.93 38.41 -2.30
CA ALA A 686 1.10 37.45 -3.39
C ALA A 686 -0.22 37.16 -4.14
N VAL A 687 -1.32 36.99 -3.41
CA VAL A 687 -2.68 36.80 -3.97
C VAL A 687 -3.08 38.02 -4.81
N ALA A 688 -2.94 39.24 -4.25
CA ALA A 688 -3.26 40.47 -4.98
C ALA A 688 -2.39 40.63 -6.25
N ALA A 689 -1.09 40.29 -6.17
CA ALA A 689 -0.20 40.33 -7.32
C ALA A 689 -0.60 39.29 -8.40
N CYS A 690 -0.98 38.08 -7.99
CA CYS A 690 -1.48 37.02 -8.86
C CYS A 690 -2.76 37.44 -9.60
N ALA A 691 -3.79 37.90 -8.86
CA ALA A 691 -5.03 38.40 -9.44
C ALA A 691 -4.79 39.53 -10.45
N LYS A 692 -3.89 40.47 -10.12
CA LYS A 692 -3.47 41.54 -11.05
C LYS A 692 -2.81 40.99 -12.32
N ARG A 693 -1.92 40.01 -12.21
CA ARG A 693 -1.25 39.36 -13.35
C ARG A 693 -2.25 38.62 -14.24
N LEU A 694 -3.16 37.83 -13.68
CA LEU A 694 -4.19 37.10 -14.44
C LEU A 694 -5.04 38.05 -15.30
N ARG A 695 -5.49 39.19 -14.73
CA ARG A 695 -6.24 40.20 -15.51
C ARG A 695 -5.41 40.88 -16.58
N ALA A 696 -4.15 41.19 -16.27
CA ALA A 696 -3.24 41.77 -17.26
C ALA A 696 -3.01 40.80 -18.42
N PHE A 697 -2.81 39.52 -18.12
CA PHE A 697 -2.63 38.48 -19.13
C PHE A 697 -3.88 38.28 -19.98
N ALA A 698 -5.07 38.28 -19.37
CA ALA A 698 -6.34 38.23 -20.10
C ALA A 698 -6.48 39.39 -21.10
N ARG A 699 -6.02 40.60 -20.75
CA ARG A 699 -5.99 41.75 -21.66
C ARG A 699 -4.99 41.54 -22.80
N THR A 700 -3.80 41.02 -22.51
CA THR A 700 -2.80 40.69 -23.53
C THR A 700 -3.33 39.64 -24.50
N LEU A 701 -4.00 38.59 -24.02
CA LEU A 701 -4.56 37.54 -24.86
C LEU A 701 -5.64 38.04 -25.83
N ARG A 702 -6.30 39.17 -25.55
CA ARG A 702 -7.23 39.80 -26.51
C ARG A 702 -6.52 40.32 -27.76
N THR A 703 -5.25 40.70 -27.65
CA THR A 703 -4.49 41.28 -28.76
C THR A 703 -3.54 40.27 -29.39
N ALA A 704 -2.85 39.46 -28.58
CA ALA A 704 -1.88 38.48 -29.08
C ALA A 704 -1.66 37.32 -28.11
N VAL A 705 -1.34 36.15 -28.67
CA VAL A 705 -0.82 35.01 -27.90
C VAL A 705 0.70 35.15 -27.79
N PRO A 706 1.31 34.98 -26.60
CA PRO A 706 2.77 35.00 -26.46
C PRO A 706 3.43 33.91 -27.31
N LYS A 707 4.54 34.23 -27.99
CA LYS A 707 5.20 33.31 -28.92
C LYS A 707 6.16 32.32 -28.23
N ASP A 708 6.56 32.61 -27.00
CA ASP A 708 7.65 31.98 -26.24
C ASP A 708 7.15 31.19 -25.01
N VAL A 709 5.85 30.85 -24.97
CA VAL A 709 5.21 30.16 -23.81
C VAL A 709 6.00 28.92 -23.39
N ALA A 710 6.28 28.02 -24.33
CA ALA A 710 6.93 26.75 -24.01
C ALA A 710 8.37 26.94 -23.51
N GLN A 711 9.14 27.82 -24.18
CA GLN A 711 10.50 28.16 -23.79
C GLN A 711 10.55 28.77 -22.39
N ARG A 712 9.65 29.72 -22.09
CA ARG A 712 9.58 30.38 -20.79
C ARG A 712 9.27 29.42 -19.65
N ILE A 713 8.33 28.48 -19.84
CA ILE A 713 8.01 27.45 -18.85
C ILE A 713 9.24 26.57 -18.58
N GLN A 714 9.91 26.11 -19.64
CA GLN A 714 11.12 25.29 -19.55
C GLN A 714 12.24 25.99 -18.78
N GLU A 715 12.63 27.20 -19.22
CA GLU A 715 13.74 27.95 -18.62
C GLU A 715 13.55 28.19 -17.12
N VAL A 716 12.34 28.62 -16.72
CA VAL A 716 12.03 28.93 -15.32
C VAL A 716 12.08 27.67 -14.46
N ARG A 717 11.47 26.56 -14.91
CA ARG A 717 11.44 25.31 -14.15
C ARG A 717 12.79 24.60 -14.12
N SER A 718 13.57 24.62 -15.20
CA SER A 718 14.94 24.07 -15.21
C SER A 718 15.85 24.84 -14.25
N LYS A 719 15.75 26.17 -14.20
CA LYS A 719 16.51 26.99 -13.25
C LYS A 719 16.13 26.70 -11.80
N GLU A 720 14.84 26.56 -11.51
CA GLU A 720 14.38 26.17 -10.18
C GLU A 720 14.88 24.78 -9.80
N HIS A 721 14.73 23.80 -10.70
CA HIS A 721 15.22 22.45 -10.51
C HIS A 721 16.71 22.43 -10.16
N GLY A 722 17.55 23.16 -10.92
CA GLY A 722 18.98 23.26 -10.65
C GLY A 722 19.31 23.80 -9.25
N ARG A 723 18.53 24.77 -8.76
CA ARG A 723 18.69 25.28 -7.39
C ARG A 723 18.35 24.22 -6.34
N LEU A 724 17.26 23.48 -6.52
CA LEU A 724 16.83 22.42 -5.59
C LEU A 724 17.80 21.25 -5.59
N HIS A 725 18.27 20.86 -6.78
CA HIS A 725 19.27 19.81 -6.93
C HIS A 725 20.54 20.22 -6.19
N ALA A 726 21.08 21.42 -6.43
CA ALA A 726 22.26 21.92 -5.72
C ALA A 726 22.08 21.90 -4.19
N LEU A 727 20.92 22.35 -3.69
CA LEU A 727 20.60 22.33 -2.26
C LEU A 727 20.53 20.90 -1.70
N SER A 728 19.94 19.96 -2.45
CA SER A 728 19.83 18.55 -2.04
C SER A 728 21.18 17.83 -1.94
N GLN A 729 22.20 18.31 -2.67
CA GLN A 729 23.54 17.72 -2.72
C GLN A 729 24.53 18.35 -1.72
N GLN A 730 24.15 19.42 -1.02
CA GLN A 730 24.99 19.99 0.05
C GLN A 730 25.22 18.93 1.13
N LYS A 731 26.48 18.75 1.55
CA LYS A 731 26.88 17.71 2.49
C LYS A 731 26.54 18.08 3.92
#